data_AF-A0ABD3MKE4-F1
#
_entry.id   AF-A0ABD3MKE4-F1
#
_cell.length_a   1.000
_cell.length_b   1.000
_cell.length_c   1.000
_cell.angle_alpha   90.00
_cell.angle_beta   90.00
_cell.angle_gamma   90.00
#
_symmetry.space_group_name_H-M   'P 1'
#
loop_
_entity.id
_entity.type
_entity.pdbx_description
1 polymer ?
#
loop_
_entity_poly.entity_id
_entity_poly.type
_entity_poly.pdbx_seq_one_letter_code
_entity_poly.pdbx_strand_id
1 'polypeptide(L)'
;MIVLLRTISSLSIIAATAFVTDQCQWICSRRRHQHQQCRTRRGSSLIAARTPTLFTSHEHPSTARDITLRAHQNELVTASKYSSIQLLLSSEERHHIEHLVHERSISRWNGDFETADKIRSSIDDIRIFIPWNRILQTIIDDENRFLKNVTNIMPRNDDDIRIEYKVMITDIPRSDGGGSYWELIPIDNHQLLDIVDHNSKKENVLQLAHAALGMAVSASERGVDMDTATLNNLIRRAVDRLQAIKQMKALSNFLPGTSAAATVGELHGRKAADAILWFALAGYNPSYNNEQSDDTELYSDLVEIATEELQRFGMNSSCRAKDVLHIVERIAMAGIGGTSSQRLYRLAAQCLEVKMDAYATIKDRDINDIANKTADTAADANANSITDDDAMADEKEDSIDYESIIQSLRDYSFGLHSDRSLLGLWRFSTRQRKQRAFFMNAARHFEGTYEYQEGADTLDDTFDYKSKQYDWSTVFKDPSRPLVIDVGCGMGVSLLGLASNQHINDDNEMHLEWSECNFVGVDQSRLAIGYANGVCSRWGLEATLAFLVDSAEECLIKISESYPGRVPLIMLQFPTPFRFPNIANDDDVVSDEITASTGRMGFNTQLPEGAESNDFMVTERLLALTHAILSNCEGKLLIQSNCEDVAVHMRNASMKVGFRSITVKHPVTSVACVTQRAHRWIGMGGERAIGGGWSQKPLLPLKGRTETEVACVLDGKPVHRCIIQATA
;
A
#
# COMPACT_ATOMS: atom_id res chain seq x y z
N MET A 1 -17.12 -36.41 -56.39
CA MET A 1 -15.69 -36.19 -56.06
C MET A 1 -15.64 -35.81 -54.59
N ILE A 2 -15.57 -36.73 -53.62
CA ILE A 2 -14.40 -37.57 -53.25
C ILE A 2 -13.21 -36.64 -52.95
N VAL A 3 -13.01 -36.20 -51.69
CA VAL A 3 -12.20 -36.85 -50.59
C VAL A 3 -10.77 -36.22 -50.56
N LEU A 4 -10.01 -35.94 -49.48
CA LEU A 4 -9.87 -36.28 -48.04
C LEU A 4 -9.05 -35.09 -47.41
N LEU A 5 -9.28 -34.52 -46.21
CA LEU A 5 -9.13 -34.99 -44.82
C LEU A 5 -7.69 -35.34 -44.35
N ARG A 6 -7.20 -34.62 -43.31
CA ARG A 6 -6.58 -35.09 -42.03
C ARG A 6 -5.97 -33.89 -41.26
N THR A 7 -6.58 -33.37 -40.19
CA THR A 7 -6.48 -33.76 -38.74
C THR A 7 -5.05 -33.86 -38.20
N ILE A 8 -4.72 -33.09 -37.16
CA ILE A 8 -4.29 -33.57 -35.83
C ILE A 8 -4.68 -32.53 -34.77
N SER A 9 -5.47 -33.03 -33.83
CA SER A 9 -5.87 -32.50 -32.54
C SER A 9 -4.84 -32.86 -31.48
N SER A 10 -4.49 -31.93 -30.59
CA SER A 10 -3.83 -32.25 -29.32
C SER A 10 -4.44 -31.40 -28.20
N LEU A 11 -5.40 -31.99 -27.49
CA LEU A 11 -5.77 -31.59 -26.14
C LEU A 11 -4.59 -31.81 -25.20
N SER A 12 -4.41 -30.91 -24.24
CA SER A 12 -3.75 -31.25 -22.97
C SER A 12 -4.57 -30.64 -21.84
N ILE A 13 -5.40 -31.51 -21.29
CA ILE A 13 -6.06 -31.41 -20.00
C ILE A 13 -4.95 -31.53 -18.95
N ILE A 14 -4.80 -30.56 -18.06
CA ILE A 14 -4.12 -30.76 -16.78
C ILE A 14 -5.08 -30.36 -15.68
N ALA A 15 -5.67 -31.39 -15.08
CA ALA A 15 -6.26 -31.36 -13.76
C ALA A 15 -5.12 -31.36 -12.72
N ALA A 16 -5.25 -30.57 -11.65
CA ALA A 16 -4.38 -30.71 -10.48
C ALA A 16 -5.22 -30.59 -9.20
N THR A 17 -5.57 -31.76 -8.67
CA THR A 17 -5.99 -32.01 -7.29
C THR A 17 -4.82 -31.86 -6.30
N ALA A 18 -5.16 -31.56 -5.04
CA ALA A 18 -4.30 -31.28 -3.89
C ALA A 18 -3.23 -32.35 -3.54
N PHE A 19 -2.17 -31.92 -2.83
CA PHE A 19 -1.55 -32.48 -1.59
C PHE A 19 -0.31 -31.59 -1.27
N VAL A 20 -0.25 -30.86 -0.15
CA VAL A 20 0.35 -31.17 1.17
C VAL A 20 1.85 -30.80 1.30
N THR A 21 2.11 -29.99 2.33
CA THR A 21 3.35 -29.70 3.11
C THR A 21 4.71 -29.86 2.42
N ASP A 22 5.55 -28.81 2.46
CA ASP A 22 6.73 -28.91 3.33
C ASP A 22 7.36 -27.56 3.69
N GLN A 23 7.91 -27.52 4.90
CA GLN A 23 8.83 -26.52 5.39
C GLN A 23 10.16 -26.62 4.63
N CYS A 24 10.84 -25.51 4.36
CA CYS A 24 12.28 -25.56 4.10
C CYS A 24 12.99 -24.35 4.71
N GLN A 25 13.64 -24.65 5.82
CA GLN A 25 14.70 -23.88 6.46
C GLN A 25 15.85 -23.66 5.46
N TRP A 26 16.28 -22.42 5.28
CA TRP A 26 17.50 -22.11 4.54
C TRP A 26 18.72 -22.26 5.46
N ILE A 27 19.40 -23.40 5.35
CA ILE A 27 20.74 -23.63 5.87
C ILE A 27 21.75 -23.01 4.89
N CYS A 28 22.45 -21.99 5.37
CA CYS A 28 23.54 -21.31 4.69
C CYS A 28 24.78 -22.22 4.60
N SER A 29 25.19 -22.62 3.39
CA SER A 29 26.46 -23.31 3.16
C SER A 29 27.47 -22.38 2.49
N ARG A 30 28.46 -21.96 3.30
CA ARG A 30 29.69 -21.29 2.88
C ARG A 30 30.48 -22.18 1.93
N ARG A 31 30.93 -21.66 0.79
CA ARG A 31 32.13 -22.15 0.09
C ARG A 31 33.12 -21.02 -0.16
N ARG A 32 34.29 -21.19 0.46
CA ARG A 32 35.54 -20.46 0.21
C ARG A 32 36.11 -20.91 -1.14
N HIS A 33 36.62 -19.98 -1.94
CA HIS A 33 37.77 -20.25 -2.80
C HIS A 33 38.74 -19.06 -2.74
N GLN A 34 39.91 -19.35 -2.18
CA GLN A 34 41.14 -18.60 -2.39
C GLN A 34 41.69 -18.95 -3.78
N HIS A 35 42.17 -17.97 -4.55
CA HIS A 35 43.44 -18.13 -5.27
C HIS A 35 44.14 -16.79 -5.55
N GLN A 36 45.45 -16.86 -5.34
CA GLN A 36 46.53 -15.88 -5.41
C GLN A 36 46.68 -15.01 -6.67
N GLN A 37 47.36 -13.88 -6.42
CA GLN A 37 48.04 -12.91 -7.29
C GLN A 37 48.91 -13.51 -8.42
N CYS A 38 49.09 -12.83 -9.57
CA CYS A 38 50.14 -11.81 -9.81
C CYS A 38 50.36 -11.44 -11.30
N ARG A 39 50.72 -10.16 -11.52
CA ARG A 39 51.63 -9.57 -12.55
C ARG A 39 51.17 -9.14 -13.97
N THR A 40 51.03 -7.80 -14.08
CA THR A 40 51.70 -6.83 -15.00
C THR A 40 51.71 -7.02 -16.53
N ARG A 41 51.19 -6.01 -17.25
CA ARG A 41 51.94 -5.29 -18.30
C ARG A 41 51.32 -3.92 -18.65
N ARG A 42 52.18 -2.89 -18.70
CA ARG A 42 51.92 -1.52 -19.18
C ARG A 42 51.84 -1.50 -20.72
N GLY A 43 51.07 -0.57 -21.27
CA GLY A 43 51.13 -0.12 -22.66
C GLY A 43 50.43 1.24 -22.81
N SER A 44 51.16 2.22 -23.31
CA SER A 44 50.87 3.66 -23.28
C SER A 44 50.28 4.18 -24.60
N SER A 45 49.47 5.25 -24.56
CA SER A 45 49.32 6.26 -25.64
C SER A 45 48.69 7.55 -25.07
N LEU A 46 49.43 8.65 -24.87
CA LEU A 46 49.68 9.79 -25.79
C LEU A 46 48.40 10.37 -26.42
N ILE A 47 48.01 11.62 -26.06
CA ILE A 47 47.60 12.82 -26.87
C ILE A 47 47.40 13.99 -25.87
N ALA A 48 48.33 14.96 -25.73
CA ALA A 48 48.49 16.25 -26.44
C ALA A 48 47.56 17.43 -26.01
N ALA A 49 48.18 18.37 -25.27
CA ALA A 49 48.12 19.84 -25.36
C ALA A 49 46.78 20.62 -25.37
N ARG A 50 46.67 21.60 -24.46
CA ARG A 50 46.44 23.03 -24.79
C ARG A 50 46.65 23.94 -23.56
N THR A 51 47.58 24.88 -23.69
CA THR A 51 47.83 26.04 -22.82
C THR A 51 46.78 27.14 -23.04
N PRO A 52 46.52 27.98 -22.01
CA PRO A 52 46.24 29.39 -22.27
C PRO A 52 47.15 30.35 -21.50
N THR A 53 47.35 31.46 -22.18
CA THR A 53 48.20 32.64 -21.95
C THR A 53 47.86 33.47 -20.71
N LEU A 54 48.92 34.01 -20.10
CA LEU A 54 48.97 35.08 -19.11
C LEU A 54 48.32 36.38 -19.62
N PHE A 55 47.53 37.04 -18.77
CA PHE A 55 47.28 38.48 -18.81
C PHE A 55 47.43 39.05 -17.39
N THR A 56 48.30 40.05 -17.28
CA THR A 56 48.64 40.81 -16.07
C THR A 56 47.85 42.12 -16.02
N SER A 57 47.34 42.53 -14.85
CA SER A 57 47.17 43.94 -14.45
C SER A 57 46.76 44.00 -12.97
N HIS A 58 47.68 44.43 -12.09
CA HIS A 58 47.73 45.75 -11.45
C HIS A 58 46.74 45.95 -10.28
N GLU A 59 47.33 46.03 -9.09
CA GLU A 59 46.73 46.36 -7.80
C GLU A 59 46.45 47.86 -7.66
N HIS A 60 45.33 48.20 -6.99
CA HIS A 60 45.17 49.45 -6.22
C HIS A 60 44.46 49.15 -4.89
N PRO A 61 44.76 49.89 -3.81
CA PRO A 61 44.50 49.47 -2.44
C PRO A 61 43.11 49.89 -1.95
N SER A 62 42.37 48.97 -1.33
CA SER A 62 41.06 49.27 -0.76
C SER A 62 41.13 49.64 0.74
N THR A 63 40.34 50.65 1.08
CA THR A 63 40.22 51.31 2.39
C THR A 63 39.50 50.45 3.44
N ALA A 64 39.76 50.76 4.73
CA ALA A 64 39.35 50.07 5.96
C ALA A 64 37.86 49.67 6.17
N ARG A 65 36.95 49.97 5.24
CA ARG A 65 35.57 49.43 5.24
C ARG A 65 35.44 48.04 4.61
N ASP A 66 36.40 47.62 3.77
CA ASP A 66 36.43 46.26 3.20
C ASP A 66 36.88 45.19 4.20
N ILE A 67 37.55 45.58 5.28
CA ILE A 67 38.08 44.67 6.30
C ILE A 67 36.96 44.11 7.18
N THR A 68 35.91 44.91 7.44
CA THR A 68 34.78 44.49 8.31
C THR A 68 33.78 43.61 7.55
N LEU A 69 33.57 43.83 6.25
CA LEU A 69 32.75 42.97 5.39
C LEU A 69 33.43 41.64 5.05
N ARG A 70 34.76 41.63 4.86
CA ARG A 70 35.53 40.39 4.71
C ARG A 70 35.62 39.57 5.98
N ALA A 71 35.58 40.19 7.17
CA ALA A 71 35.55 39.46 8.44
C ALA A 71 34.25 38.66 8.61
N HIS A 72 33.09 39.27 8.33
CA HIS A 72 31.80 38.54 8.37
C HIS A 72 31.61 37.56 7.20
N GLN A 73 32.16 37.83 6.01
CA GLN A 73 32.17 36.82 4.94
C GLN A 73 33.12 35.64 5.25
N ASN A 74 34.24 35.85 5.95
CA ASN A 74 35.12 34.76 6.38
C ASN A 74 34.52 33.90 7.51
N GLU A 75 33.67 34.46 8.38
CA GLU A 75 32.90 33.68 9.36
C GLU A 75 31.80 32.83 8.68
N LEU A 76 31.14 33.36 7.64
CA LEU A 76 30.14 32.60 6.86
C LEU A 76 30.77 31.54 5.95
N VAL A 77 32.00 31.75 5.45
CA VAL A 77 32.72 30.78 4.60
C VAL A 77 33.40 29.68 5.43
N THR A 78 33.78 29.93 6.69
CA THR A 78 34.30 28.87 7.57
C THR A 78 33.20 27.91 8.02
N ALA A 79 31.97 28.36 8.25
CA ALA A 79 30.83 27.50 8.57
C ALA A 79 30.47 26.51 7.44
N SER A 80 30.75 26.85 6.17
CA SER A 80 30.47 26.03 4.99
C SER A 80 31.43 24.85 4.79
N LYS A 81 32.57 24.81 5.50
CA LYS A 81 33.65 23.84 5.24
C LYS A 81 33.63 22.61 6.14
N TYR A 82 32.92 22.67 7.27
CA TYR A 82 32.94 21.64 8.31
C TYR A 82 31.57 21.01 8.47
N SER A 83 31.53 19.72 8.82
CA SER A 83 30.28 19.08 9.24
C SER A 83 29.82 19.64 10.59
N SER A 84 28.51 19.55 10.86
CA SER A 84 27.90 20.03 12.10
C SER A 84 28.59 19.45 13.35
N ILE A 85 29.11 18.22 13.27
CA ILE A 85 29.85 17.55 14.35
C ILE A 85 31.28 18.11 14.52
N GLN A 86 31.98 18.47 13.44
CA GLN A 86 33.30 19.09 13.53
C GLN A 86 33.25 20.48 14.20
N LEU A 87 32.10 21.16 14.09
CA LEU A 87 31.86 22.43 14.77
C LEU A 87 31.79 22.29 16.31
N LEU A 88 31.58 21.07 16.83
CA LEU A 88 31.55 20.82 18.27
C LEU A 88 32.93 20.77 18.94
N LEU A 89 34.00 20.57 18.16
CA LEU A 89 35.38 20.62 18.65
C LEU A 89 35.77 22.03 19.08
N SER A 90 36.65 22.12 20.09
CA SER A 90 37.32 23.38 20.39
C SER A 90 38.16 23.86 19.21
N SER A 91 38.38 25.18 19.13
CA SER A 91 39.22 25.77 18.07
C SER A 91 40.65 25.21 18.09
N GLU A 92 41.17 24.86 19.27
CA GLU A 92 42.51 24.30 19.45
C GLU A 92 42.60 22.86 18.91
N GLU A 93 41.67 21.98 19.29
CA GLU A 93 41.62 20.60 18.79
C GLU A 93 41.47 20.55 17.27
N ARG A 94 40.60 21.40 16.73
CA ARG A 94 40.36 21.49 15.29
C ARG A 94 41.62 21.95 14.55
N HIS A 95 42.26 23.01 15.04
CA HIS A 95 43.47 23.54 14.43
C HIS A 95 44.62 22.53 14.50
N HIS A 96 44.73 21.77 15.58
CA HIS A 96 45.73 20.71 15.74
C HIS A 96 45.56 19.61 14.67
N ILE A 97 44.33 19.11 14.48
CA ILE A 97 44.04 18.08 13.47
C ILE A 97 44.31 18.61 12.06
N GLU A 98 43.86 19.83 11.77
CA GLU A 98 44.08 20.48 10.47
C GLU A 98 45.55 20.66 10.15
N HIS A 99 46.35 21.08 11.14
CA HIS A 99 47.78 21.21 11.01
C HIS A 99 48.43 19.87 10.63
N LEU A 100 48.06 18.78 11.32
CA LEU A 100 48.58 17.44 11.00
C LEU A 100 48.16 16.95 9.61
N VAL A 101 46.90 17.16 9.21
CA VAL A 101 46.39 16.80 7.87
C VAL A 101 47.08 17.61 6.78
N HIS A 102 47.37 18.89 7.04
CA HIS A 102 48.09 19.77 6.14
C HIS A 102 49.55 19.36 5.97
N GLU A 103 50.27 19.13 7.07
CA GLU A 103 51.67 18.66 7.06
C GLU A 103 51.82 17.31 6.35
N ARG A 104 50.86 16.41 6.55
CA ARG A 104 50.80 15.14 5.82
C ARG A 104 50.61 15.36 4.31
N SER A 105 49.71 16.27 3.94
CA SER A 105 49.46 16.61 2.53
C SER A 105 50.71 17.17 1.86
N ILE A 106 51.45 18.06 2.55
CA ILE A 106 52.73 18.61 2.08
C ILE A 106 53.77 17.50 1.92
N SER A 107 53.90 16.61 2.91
CA SER A 107 54.84 15.49 2.87
C SER A 107 54.59 14.57 1.67
N ARG A 108 53.32 14.24 1.40
CA ARG A 108 52.90 13.47 0.21
C ARG A 108 53.15 14.20 -1.10
N TRP A 109 52.98 15.52 -1.12
CA TRP A 109 53.25 16.34 -2.30
C TRP A 109 54.73 16.30 -2.65
N ASN A 110 55.58 16.42 -1.64
CA ASN A 110 57.04 16.38 -1.75
C ASN A 110 57.62 14.97 -1.99
N GLY A 111 56.79 13.93 -1.95
CA GLY A 111 57.19 12.54 -2.16
C GLY A 111 57.82 11.87 -0.92
N ASP A 112 57.73 12.50 0.26
CA ASP A 112 58.16 11.95 1.53
C ASP A 112 57.02 11.13 2.16
N PHE A 113 56.86 9.92 1.66
CA PHE A 113 55.82 9.00 2.12
C PHE A 113 56.09 8.45 3.53
N GLU A 114 57.35 8.39 3.97
CA GLU A 114 57.69 7.88 5.30
C GLU A 114 57.23 8.85 6.38
N THR A 115 57.46 10.16 6.19
CA THR A 115 56.94 11.20 7.09
C THR A 115 55.42 11.28 7.02
N ALA A 116 54.83 11.17 5.83
CA ALA A 116 53.38 11.16 5.67
C ALA A 116 52.69 9.98 6.41
N ASP A 117 53.32 8.81 6.42
CA ASP A 117 52.80 7.63 7.12
C ASP A 117 52.98 7.75 8.65
N LYS A 118 54.09 8.35 9.13
CA LYS A 118 54.25 8.68 10.55
C LYS A 118 53.16 9.64 11.04
N ILE A 119 52.89 10.70 10.27
CA ILE A 119 51.81 11.66 10.61
C ILE A 119 50.45 10.97 10.56
N ARG A 120 50.22 10.05 9.60
CA ARG A 120 48.99 9.24 9.57
C ARG A 120 48.83 8.44 10.85
N SER A 121 49.87 7.74 11.31
CA SER A 121 49.83 7.00 12.57
C SER A 121 49.52 7.92 13.75
N SER A 122 50.12 9.10 13.82
CA SER A 122 49.81 10.08 14.87
C SER A 122 48.36 10.57 14.84
N ILE A 123 47.77 10.72 13.64
CA ILE A 123 46.35 11.09 13.51
C ILE A 123 45.44 9.89 13.86
N ASP A 124 45.81 8.68 13.47
CA ASP A 124 45.09 7.44 13.80
C ASP A 124 45.03 7.18 15.32
N ASP A 125 45.94 7.77 16.10
CA ASP A 125 45.95 7.72 17.58
C ASP A 125 45.08 8.79 18.25
N ILE A 126 44.61 9.81 17.50
CA ILE A 126 43.74 10.85 18.06
C ILE A 126 42.38 10.25 18.44
N ARG A 127 41.97 10.48 19.68
CA ARG A 127 40.63 10.17 20.20
C ARG A 127 39.96 11.45 20.68
N ILE A 128 38.75 11.67 20.21
CA ILE A 128 37.93 12.83 20.57
C ILE A 128 36.71 12.32 21.32
N PHE A 129 36.42 12.95 22.45
CA PHE A 129 35.24 12.65 23.26
C PHE A 129 34.28 13.83 23.22
N ILE A 130 33.12 13.63 22.62
CA ILE A 130 32.09 14.67 22.55
C ILE A 130 30.93 14.26 23.47
N PRO A 131 30.52 15.11 24.44
CA PRO A 131 29.34 14.86 25.26
C PRO A 131 28.08 14.66 24.40
N TRP A 132 27.27 13.66 24.75
CA TRP A 132 26.08 13.31 23.99
C TRP A 132 25.07 14.45 23.87
N ASN A 133 24.88 15.22 24.95
CA ASN A 133 23.98 16.38 24.97
C ASN A 133 24.34 17.44 23.89
N ARG A 134 25.62 17.66 23.60
CA ARG A 134 26.08 18.58 22.55
C ARG A 134 25.82 18.04 21.15
N ILE A 135 25.97 16.72 20.97
CA ILE A 135 25.64 16.04 19.71
C ILE A 135 24.14 16.12 19.45
N LEU A 136 23.32 15.83 20.47
CA LEU A 136 21.86 15.94 20.40
C LEU A 136 21.42 17.34 20.02
N GLN A 137 21.97 18.38 20.63
CA GLN A 137 21.62 19.77 20.31
C GLN A 137 21.89 20.10 18.85
N THR A 138 23.02 19.64 18.32
CA THR A 138 23.40 19.83 16.91
C THR A 138 22.45 19.09 15.96
N ILE A 139 22.02 17.89 16.34
CA ILE A 139 21.04 17.09 15.60
C ILE A 139 19.65 17.77 15.60
N ILE A 140 19.28 18.45 16.69
CA ILE A 140 18.00 19.17 16.84
C ILE A 140 17.96 20.45 16.00
N ASP A 141 19.09 21.16 15.89
CA ASP A 141 19.18 22.47 15.24
C ASP A 141 19.25 22.40 13.69
N ASP A 142 19.52 21.22 13.11
CA ASP A 142 19.75 21.01 11.66
C ASP A 142 18.45 20.98 10.79
N GLU A 143 17.42 21.76 11.14
CA GLU A 143 16.09 21.87 10.48
C GLU A 143 15.32 20.54 10.23
N ASN A 144 15.81 19.39 10.68
CA ASN A 144 15.08 18.14 10.60
C ASN A 144 13.93 18.12 11.60
N ARG A 145 12.71 18.42 11.12
CA ARG A 145 11.44 18.23 11.86
C ARG A 145 11.36 16.85 12.55
N PHE A 146 12.02 15.85 11.97
CA PHE A 146 12.16 14.46 12.44
C PHE A 146 12.73 14.30 13.86
N LEU A 147 13.57 15.24 14.33
CA LEU A 147 14.35 15.09 15.56
C LEU A 147 13.85 15.92 16.75
N LYS A 148 12.88 16.82 16.53
CA LYS A 148 12.21 17.54 17.62
C LYS A 148 11.49 16.60 18.60
N ASN A 149 10.93 15.49 18.10
CA ASN A 149 10.21 14.50 18.91
C ASN A 149 11.16 13.52 19.66
N VAL A 150 12.44 13.44 19.27
CA VAL A 150 13.45 12.61 19.96
C VAL A 150 13.84 13.18 21.32
N THR A 151 13.63 14.49 21.52
CA THR A 151 14.02 15.18 22.76
C THR A 151 13.23 14.76 24.00
N ASN A 152 12.03 14.16 23.85
CA ASN A 152 11.19 13.77 25.00
C ASN A 152 11.51 12.38 25.58
N ILE A 153 12.39 11.58 24.94
CA ILE A 153 12.45 10.12 25.21
C ILE A 153 13.86 9.63 25.58
N MET A 154 14.91 10.44 25.33
CA MET A 154 16.27 10.15 25.79
C MET A 154 16.46 10.66 27.24
N PRO A 155 17.27 9.99 28.09
CA PRO A 155 17.59 10.52 29.41
C PRO A 155 18.27 11.88 29.25
N ARG A 156 17.54 12.96 29.51
CA ARG A 156 17.98 14.35 29.32
C ARG A 156 19.16 14.75 30.23
N ASN A 157 19.53 13.89 31.18
CA ASN A 157 20.35 14.26 32.33
C ASN A 157 21.58 13.36 32.58
N ASP A 158 21.97 12.48 31.65
CA ASP A 158 23.26 11.78 31.80
C ASP A 158 24.38 12.56 31.09
N ASP A 159 24.93 13.54 31.81
CA ASP A 159 26.16 14.26 31.42
C ASP A 159 27.39 13.32 31.30
N ASP A 160 27.25 12.06 31.70
CA ASP A 160 28.29 11.04 31.70
C ASP A 160 28.46 10.29 30.37
N ILE A 161 27.48 10.34 29.45
CA ILE A 161 27.62 9.66 28.14
C ILE A 161 28.48 10.50 27.20
N ARG A 162 29.66 9.97 26.86
CA ARG A 162 30.60 10.57 25.91
C ARG A 162 30.77 9.66 24.70
N ILE A 163 30.59 10.23 23.52
CA ILE A 163 30.79 9.53 22.26
C ILE A 163 32.25 9.67 21.85
N GLU A 164 32.91 8.54 21.65
CA GLU A 164 34.29 8.47 21.19
C GLU A 164 34.34 8.52 19.65
N TYR A 165 35.22 9.37 19.11
CA TYR A 165 35.49 9.49 17.68
C TYR A 165 36.98 9.31 17.39
N LYS A 166 37.29 8.70 16.24
CA LYS A 166 38.59 8.80 15.59
C LYS A 166 38.55 9.81 14.47
N VAL A 167 39.72 10.37 14.18
CA VAL A 167 39.94 11.16 12.98
C VAL A 167 40.23 10.21 11.83
N MET A 168 39.44 10.29 10.76
CA MET A 168 39.66 9.54 9.53
C MET A 168 40.08 10.49 8.43
N ILE A 169 41.16 10.15 7.75
CA ILE A 169 41.74 10.96 6.69
C ILE A 169 41.45 10.29 5.34
N THR A 170 40.97 11.08 4.39
CA THR A 170 40.81 10.65 3.01
C THR A 170 41.68 11.49 2.09
N ASP A 171 42.44 10.80 1.23
CA ASP A 171 43.36 11.42 0.29
C ASP A 171 42.65 11.78 -1.02
N ILE A 172 42.90 12.99 -1.51
CA ILE A 172 42.44 13.45 -2.82
C ILE A 172 43.49 13.02 -3.88
N PRO A 173 43.08 12.34 -4.95
CA PRO A 173 43.98 12.00 -6.05
C PRO A 173 44.68 13.25 -6.61
N ARG A 174 45.95 13.10 -7.03
CA ARG A 174 46.70 14.22 -7.63
C ARG A 174 46.06 14.75 -8.92
N SER A 175 45.29 13.93 -9.63
CA SER A 175 44.51 14.34 -10.80
C SER A 175 43.42 15.36 -10.46
N ASP A 176 42.97 15.39 -9.21
CA ASP A 176 41.77 16.10 -8.76
C ASP A 176 42.15 17.30 -7.86
N GLY A 177 43.40 17.78 -7.96
CA GLY A 177 43.93 18.91 -7.17
C GLY A 177 44.82 18.52 -6.00
N GLY A 178 44.83 17.24 -5.59
CA GLY A 178 45.66 16.72 -4.51
C GLY A 178 45.29 17.24 -3.11
N GLY A 179 45.92 16.67 -2.08
CA GLY A 179 45.69 17.00 -0.67
C GLY A 179 44.95 15.91 0.10
N SER A 180 44.46 16.25 1.28
CA SER A 180 43.69 15.36 2.16
C SER A 180 42.61 16.15 2.88
N TYR A 181 41.49 15.52 3.15
CA TYR A 181 40.49 16.01 4.10
C TYR A 181 40.31 15.02 5.24
N TRP A 182 39.67 15.46 6.31
CA TRP A 182 39.42 14.63 7.47
C TRP A 182 37.97 14.72 7.91
N GLU A 183 37.50 13.65 8.54
CA GLU A 183 36.18 13.52 9.14
C GLU A 183 36.29 12.81 10.48
N LEU A 184 35.28 12.96 11.33
CA LEU A 184 35.17 12.22 12.57
C LEU A 184 34.31 10.98 12.35
N ILE A 185 34.85 9.80 12.69
CA ILE A 185 34.09 8.55 12.66
C ILE A 185 33.95 8.04 14.09
N PRO A 186 32.73 7.79 14.59
CA PRO A 186 32.52 7.26 15.92
C PRO A 186 33.11 5.84 16.07
N ILE A 187 33.62 5.53 17.26
CA ILE A 187 34.25 4.24 17.61
C ILE A 187 33.47 3.59 18.74
N ASP A 188 33.07 2.32 18.55
CA ASP A 188 32.60 1.36 19.57
C ASP A 188 31.97 1.99 20.83
N ASN A 189 30.88 2.74 20.63
CA ASN A 189 30.11 3.36 21.71
C ASN A 189 29.22 2.32 22.41
N HIS A 190 29.83 1.36 23.10
CA HIS A 190 29.13 0.28 23.80
C HIS A 190 28.13 0.80 24.86
N GLN A 191 28.35 2.00 25.39
CA GLN A 191 27.42 2.67 26.31
C GLN A 191 26.05 2.95 25.68
N LEU A 192 25.98 3.09 24.34
CA LEU A 192 24.72 3.21 23.61
C LEU A 192 24.06 1.86 23.33
N LEU A 193 24.76 0.73 23.51
CA LEU A 193 24.21 -0.60 23.24
C LEU A 193 23.16 -1.01 24.26
N ASP A 194 23.29 -0.64 25.54
CA ASP A 194 22.28 -0.97 26.56
C ASP A 194 20.90 -0.34 26.23
N ILE A 195 20.91 0.87 25.64
CA ILE A 195 19.72 1.57 25.13
C ILE A 195 19.10 0.79 23.94
N VAL A 196 19.94 0.18 23.10
CA VAL A 196 19.53 -0.59 21.92
C VAL A 196 18.99 -1.98 22.33
N ASP A 197 19.63 -2.64 23.29
CA ASP A 197 19.30 -4.01 23.72
C ASP A 197 18.04 -4.08 24.58
N HIS A 198 17.70 -3.03 25.35
CA HIS A 198 16.40 -2.94 26.02
C HIS A 198 15.24 -2.80 25.05
N ASN A 199 15.49 -2.24 23.87
CA ASN A 199 14.47 -2.04 22.86
C ASN A 199 14.41 -3.22 21.86
N SER A 200 15.45 -4.02 21.67
CA SER A 200 15.46 -5.16 20.71
C SER A 200 14.49 -6.30 21.08
N LYS A 201 14.05 -6.39 22.35
CA LYS A 201 13.16 -7.45 22.86
C LYS A 201 11.66 -7.17 22.75
N LYS A 202 11.26 -6.01 22.21
CA LYS A 202 9.83 -5.64 22.06
C LYS A 202 9.25 -6.21 20.77
N GLU A 203 7.95 -6.48 20.78
CA GLU A 203 7.19 -6.85 19.57
C GLU A 203 7.41 -5.83 18.46
N ASN A 204 7.53 -6.32 17.23
CA ASN A 204 7.70 -5.45 16.07
C ASN A 204 6.36 -4.85 15.61
N VAL A 205 6.43 -3.70 14.92
CA VAL A 205 5.26 -2.95 14.43
C VAL A 205 4.38 -3.80 13.52
N LEU A 206 5.00 -4.67 12.72
CA LEU A 206 4.27 -5.55 11.80
C LEU A 206 3.47 -6.63 12.55
N GLN A 207 4.02 -7.18 13.64
CA GLN A 207 3.33 -8.11 14.54
C GLN A 207 2.15 -7.42 15.23
N LEU A 208 2.34 -6.18 15.70
CA LEU A 208 1.28 -5.39 16.32
C LEU A 208 0.15 -5.07 15.33
N ALA A 209 0.50 -4.71 14.09
CA ALA A 209 -0.47 -4.50 13.01
C ALA A 209 -1.23 -5.79 12.65
N HIS A 210 -0.53 -6.92 12.64
CA HIS A 210 -1.15 -8.23 12.41
C HIS A 210 -2.07 -8.64 13.55
N ALA A 211 -1.70 -8.35 14.81
CA ALA A 211 -2.52 -8.59 15.99
C ALA A 211 -3.79 -7.73 15.98
N ALA A 212 -3.67 -6.44 15.62
CA ALA A 212 -4.82 -5.54 15.48
C ALA A 212 -5.81 -6.05 14.42
N LEU A 213 -5.29 -6.48 13.26
CA LEU A 213 -6.12 -7.10 12.23
C LEU A 213 -6.74 -8.41 12.70
N GLY A 214 -5.98 -9.25 13.40
CA GLY A 214 -6.46 -10.52 13.96
C GLY A 214 -7.61 -10.34 14.95
N MET A 215 -7.52 -9.32 15.81
CA MET A 215 -8.59 -8.94 16.73
C MET A 215 -9.85 -8.51 15.97
N ALA A 216 -9.72 -7.62 14.97
CA ALA A 216 -10.85 -7.15 14.18
C ALA A 216 -11.55 -8.29 13.42
N VAL A 217 -10.76 -9.23 12.87
CA VAL A 217 -11.28 -10.45 12.24
C VAL A 217 -12.02 -11.32 13.24
N SER A 218 -11.40 -11.64 14.39
CA SER A 218 -12.01 -12.51 15.42
C SER A 218 -13.32 -11.90 15.96
N ALA A 219 -13.33 -10.59 16.26
CA ALA A 219 -14.54 -9.88 16.68
C ALA A 219 -15.65 -9.95 15.60
N SER A 220 -15.30 -9.72 14.33
CA SER A 220 -16.24 -9.82 13.22
C SER A 220 -16.79 -11.23 13.02
N GLU A 221 -15.98 -12.28 13.20
CA GLU A 221 -16.42 -13.68 13.10
C GLU A 221 -17.34 -14.08 14.26
N ARG A 222 -17.11 -13.53 15.46
CA ARG A 222 -17.97 -13.71 16.64
C ARG A 222 -19.25 -12.86 16.61
N GLY A 223 -19.34 -11.90 15.69
CA GLY A 223 -20.49 -10.99 15.60
C GLY A 223 -20.58 -9.98 16.75
N VAL A 224 -19.44 -9.68 17.38
CA VAL A 224 -19.33 -8.74 18.51
C VAL A 224 -18.53 -7.52 18.10
N ASP A 225 -18.74 -6.40 18.79
CA ASP A 225 -17.96 -5.20 18.56
C ASP A 225 -16.52 -5.39 19.06
N MET A 226 -15.59 -4.75 18.38
CA MET A 226 -14.17 -4.84 18.72
C MET A 226 -13.90 -4.07 20.01
N ASP A 227 -13.12 -4.67 20.91
CA ASP A 227 -12.65 -3.96 22.11
C ASP A 227 -11.69 -2.83 21.72
N THR A 228 -12.20 -1.61 21.77
CA THR A 228 -11.48 -0.41 21.38
C THR A 228 -10.31 -0.14 22.34
N ALA A 229 -10.41 -0.55 23.61
CA ALA A 229 -9.33 -0.38 24.58
C ALA A 229 -8.11 -1.25 24.22
N THR A 230 -8.34 -2.52 23.88
CA THR A 230 -7.25 -3.41 23.45
C THR A 230 -6.68 -2.99 22.10
N LEU A 231 -7.52 -2.56 21.13
CA LEU A 231 -6.99 -1.99 19.87
C LEU A 231 -6.08 -0.78 20.15
N ASN A 232 -6.55 0.17 20.95
CA ASN A 232 -5.77 1.36 21.32
C ASN A 232 -4.47 1.00 22.04
N ASN A 233 -4.47 -0.05 22.86
CA ASN A 233 -3.24 -0.55 23.47
C ASN A 233 -2.22 -1.06 22.43
N LEU A 234 -2.68 -1.85 21.43
CA LEU A 234 -1.82 -2.32 20.34
C LEU A 234 -1.27 -1.17 19.50
N ILE A 235 -2.10 -0.16 19.21
CA ILE A 235 -1.70 1.04 18.48
C ILE A 235 -0.64 1.83 19.25
N ARG A 236 -0.88 2.10 20.54
CA ARG A 236 0.08 2.82 21.39
C ARG A 236 1.43 2.11 21.43
N ARG A 237 1.43 0.77 21.57
CA ARG A 237 2.65 -0.04 21.52
C ARG A 237 3.36 0.05 20.16
N ALA A 238 2.60 0.18 19.06
CA ALA A 238 3.16 0.34 17.73
C ALA A 238 3.79 1.73 17.56
N VAL A 239 3.14 2.77 18.06
CA VAL A 239 3.69 4.14 18.11
C VAL A 239 4.96 4.18 18.97
N ASP A 240 4.93 3.62 20.17
CA ASP A 240 6.11 3.52 21.05
C ASP A 240 7.27 2.78 20.35
N ARG A 241 6.95 1.72 19.60
CA ARG A 241 7.94 0.95 18.82
C ARG A 241 8.50 1.76 17.65
N LEU A 242 7.66 2.50 16.92
CA LEU A 242 8.10 3.37 15.83
C LEU A 242 9.02 4.47 16.34
N GLN A 243 8.68 5.09 17.47
CA GLN A 243 9.55 6.06 18.13
C GLN A 243 10.91 5.44 18.50
N ALA A 244 10.92 4.23 19.04
CA ALA A 244 12.17 3.51 19.32
C ALA A 244 12.98 3.21 18.04
N ILE A 245 12.33 2.83 16.93
CA ILE A 245 13.01 2.62 15.64
C ILE A 245 13.61 3.93 15.11
N LYS A 246 12.87 5.04 15.18
CA LYS A 246 13.36 6.37 14.79
C LYS A 246 14.59 6.78 15.62
N GLN A 247 14.56 6.53 16.93
CA GLN A 247 15.70 6.75 17.82
C GLN A 247 16.90 5.89 17.42
N MET A 248 16.69 4.58 17.20
CA MET A 248 17.74 3.67 16.78
C MET A 248 18.36 4.07 15.45
N LYS A 249 17.55 4.55 14.50
CA LYS A 249 18.03 5.06 13.22
C LYS A 249 18.92 6.29 13.41
N ALA A 250 18.52 7.24 14.25
CA ALA A 250 19.36 8.39 14.60
C ALA A 250 20.68 7.98 15.29
N LEU A 251 20.62 6.96 16.16
CA LEU A 251 21.77 6.40 16.85
C LEU A 251 22.67 5.53 15.97
N SER A 252 22.14 4.98 14.87
CA SER A 252 22.85 4.01 14.02
C SER A 252 24.16 4.54 13.45
N ASN A 253 24.25 5.86 13.21
CA ASN A 253 25.46 6.53 12.77
C ASN A 253 26.58 6.52 13.83
N PHE A 254 26.25 6.26 15.10
CA PHE A 254 27.17 6.28 16.25
C PHE A 254 27.45 4.86 16.80
N LEU A 255 26.80 3.83 16.27
CA LEU A 255 26.89 2.44 16.71
C LEU A 255 27.78 1.60 15.76
N PRO A 256 28.54 0.62 16.27
CA PRO A 256 29.36 -0.25 15.43
C PRO A 256 28.51 -1.15 14.50
N GLY A 257 29.05 -1.40 13.30
CA GLY A 257 28.30 -1.74 12.08
C GLY A 257 27.33 -2.93 12.12
N THR A 258 27.48 -3.90 13.03
CA THR A 258 26.54 -5.02 13.15
C THR A 258 25.29 -4.70 13.97
N SER A 259 25.40 -3.78 14.94
CA SER A 259 24.30 -3.42 15.85
C SER A 259 23.33 -2.43 15.19
N ALA A 260 23.87 -1.51 14.37
CA ALA A 260 23.11 -0.57 13.54
C ALA A 260 22.25 -1.27 12.46
N ALA A 261 22.78 -2.32 11.82
CA ALA A 261 22.08 -3.01 10.74
C ALA A 261 20.91 -3.89 11.22
N ALA A 262 21.00 -4.47 12.43
CA ALA A 262 19.98 -5.38 12.97
C ALA A 262 18.70 -4.66 13.43
N THR A 263 18.81 -3.42 13.92
CA THR A 263 17.67 -2.64 14.46
C THR A 263 16.92 -1.82 13.43
N VAL A 264 17.58 -1.38 12.35
CA VAL A 264 16.92 -0.68 11.23
C VAL A 264 16.14 -1.66 10.33
N GLY A 265 16.44 -2.97 10.42
CA GLY A 265 15.89 -4.09 9.63
C GLY A 265 14.37 -4.33 9.69
N GLU A 266 13.71 -3.85 10.75
CA GLU A 266 12.35 -4.26 11.11
C GLU A 266 11.32 -3.96 10.02
N LEU A 267 11.30 -2.72 9.54
CA LEU A 267 10.33 -2.19 8.56
C LEU A 267 10.87 -2.11 7.13
N HIS A 268 11.95 -2.85 6.83
CA HIS A 268 12.58 -2.83 5.51
C HIS A 268 11.65 -3.20 4.35
N GLY A 269 11.91 -2.60 3.19
CA GLY A 269 11.19 -2.89 1.97
C GLY A 269 9.73 -2.41 2.05
N ARG A 270 8.78 -3.34 1.85
CA ARG A 270 7.34 -3.04 1.80
C ARG A 270 6.61 -3.13 3.15
N LYS A 271 7.32 -3.48 4.22
CA LYS A 271 6.70 -3.84 5.52
C LYS A 271 5.97 -2.67 6.20
N ALA A 272 6.49 -1.45 6.08
CA ALA A 272 5.78 -0.26 6.58
C ALA A 272 4.42 -0.08 5.87
N ALA A 273 4.39 -0.28 4.55
CA ALA A 273 3.15 -0.23 3.77
C ALA A 273 2.19 -1.39 4.09
N ASP A 274 2.71 -2.58 4.41
CA ASP A 274 1.89 -3.69 4.95
C ASP A 274 1.23 -3.31 6.28
N ALA A 275 2.02 -2.79 7.24
CA ALA A 275 1.51 -2.41 8.55
C ALA A 275 0.43 -1.32 8.45
N ILE A 276 0.64 -0.31 7.58
CA ILE A 276 -0.37 0.71 7.25
C ILE A 276 -1.69 0.07 6.84
N LEU A 277 -1.65 -0.85 5.88
CA LEU A 277 -2.88 -1.46 5.37
C LEU A 277 -3.55 -2.32 6.43
N TRP A 278 -2.79 -3.05 7.26
CA TRP A 278 -3.37 -3.89 8.30
C TRP A 278 -4.03 -3.09 9.43
N PHE A 279 -3.43 -1.98 9.86
CA PHE A 279 -4.11 -1.07 10.80
C PHE A 279 -5.36 -0.44 10.18
N ALA A 280 -5.32 -0.10 8.89
CA ALA A 280 -6.49 0.42 8.20
C ALA A 280 -7.62 -0.62 8.11
N LEU A 281 -7.29 -1.87 7.78
CA LEU A 281 -8.25 -3.00 7.76
C LEU A 281 -8.78 -3.34 9.14
N ALA A 282 -7.99 -3.14 10.20
CA ALA A 282 -8.45 -3.27 11.59
C ALA A 282 -9.41 -2.15 12.01
N GLY A 283 -9.63 -1.13 11.16
CA GLY A 283 -10.53 -0.02 11.43
C GLY A 283 -9.93 1.04 12.35
N TYR A 284 -8.60 1.11 12.50
CA TYR A 284 -7.98 2.14 13.32
C TYR A 284 -8.29 3.55 12.79
N ASN A 285 -8.83 4.38 13.67
CA ASN A 285 -9.21 5.76 13.42
C ASN A 285 -8.50 6.71 14.42
N PRO A 286 -7.67 7.66 13.95
CA PRO A 286 -7.02 8.65 14.82
C PRO A 286 -7.99 9.61 15.52
N SER A 287 -9.17 9.88 14.96
CA SER A 287 -10.08 10.96 15.40
C SER A 287 -10.92 10.62 16.64
N TYR A 288 -11.10 9.33 16.97
CA TYR A 288 -11.86 8.92 18.18
C TYR A 288 -11.09 9.18 19.48
N ASN A 289 -9.78 9.41 19.40
CA ASN A 289 -8.92 9.61 20.56
C ASN A 289 -8.86 11.10 20.91
N ASN A 290 -9.99 11.63 21.40
CA ASN A 290 -10.04 12.97 21.98
C ASN A 290 -9.25 13.03 23.29
N GLU A 291 -8.56 14.16 23.46
CA GLU A 291 -7.73 14.57 24.60
C GLU A 291 -6.29 14.03 24.63
N GLN A 292 -5.40 14.85 24.07
CA GLN A 292 -4.04 15.07 24.59
C GLN A 292 -2.91 14.07 24.26
N SER A 293 -2.99 13.25 23.20
CA SER A 293 -1.88 12.38 22.81
C SER A 293 -1.35 12.60 21.39
N ASP A 294 -0.03 12.52 21.23
CA ASP A 294 0.75 12.49 19.98
C ASP A 294 0.42 11.26 19.07
N ASP A 295 -0.69 10.55 19.32
CA ASP A 295 -1.10 9.32 18.61
C ASP A 295 -1.59 9.58 17.17
N THR A 296 -1.68 10.85 16.75
CA THR A 296 -2.07 11.27 15.39
C THR A 296 -1.00 10.98 14.33
N GLU A 297 0.20 10.55 14.71
CA GLU A 297 1.33 10.39 13.79
C GLU A 297 1.53 8.97 13.21
N LEU A 298 0.82 7.92 13.68
CA LEU A 298 1.09 6.52 13.26
C LEU A 298 1.21 6.34 11.73
N TYR A 299 0.18 6.77 11.00
CA TYR A 299 0.15 6.62 9.54
C TYR A 299 1.19 7.53 8.87
N SER A 300 1.38 8.75 9.37
CA SER A 300 2.37 9.69 8.83
C SER A 300 3.79 9.12 8.96
N ASP A 301 4.10 8.57 10.13
CA ASP A 301 5.38 7.96 10.46
C ASP A 301 5.68 6.74 9.61
N LEU A 302 4.69 5.86 9.44
CA LEU A 302 4.84 4.70 8.58
C LEU A 302 5.01 5.08 7.10
N VAL A 303 4.32 6.11 6.62
CA VAL A 303 4.48 6.62 5.25
C VAL A 303 5.87 7.23 5.06
N GLU A 304 6.38 7.95 6.06
CA GLU A 304 7.73 8.48 6.03
C GLU A 304 8.77 7.35 5.96
N ILE A 305 8.66 6.33 6.81
CA ILE A 305 9.54 5.15 6.77
C ILE A 305 9.45 4.44 5.41
N ALA A 306 8.24 4.26 4.86
CA ALA A 306 8.07 3.67 3.53
C ALA A 306 8.74 4.52 2.43
N THR A 307 8.69 5.85 2.55
CA THR A 307 9.35 6.78 1.63
C THR A 307 10.87 6.65 1.69
N GLU A 308 11.43 6.61 2.90
CA GLU A 308 12.87 6.45 3.11
C GLU A 308 13.37 5.09 2.63
N GLU A 309 12.61 4.02 2.88
CA GLU A 309 12.94 2.70 2.36
C GLU A 309 12.91 2.70 0.83
N LEU A 310 11.86 3.25 0.21
CA LEU A 310 11.80 3.36 -1.24
C LEU A 310 12.98 4.20 -1.79
N GLN A 311 13.43 5.22 -1.07
CA GLN A 311 14.59 6.02 -1.45
C GLN A 311 15.88 5.19 -1.38
N ARG A 312 16.01 4.32 -0.37
CA ARG A 312 17.18 3.47 -0.14
C ARG A 312 17.35 2.37 -1.17
N PHE A 313 16.26 1.70 -1.57
CA PHE A 313 16.35 0.52 -2.45
C PHE A 313 15.57 0.62 -3.76
N GLY A 314 14.67 1.60 -3.92
CA GLY A 314 13.76 1.69 -5.07
C GLY A 314 14.47 1.78 -6.41
N MET A 315 15.60 2.47 -6.47
CA MET A 315 16.41 2.60 -7.69
C MET A 315 17.26 1.37 -7.99
N ASN A 316 17.49 0.48 -7.03
CA ASN A 316 18.36 -0.69 -7.19
C ASN A 316 17.73 -1.73 -8.13
N SER A 317 18.55 -2.47 -8.88
CA SER A 317 18.08 -3.54 -9.78
C SER A 317 17.33 -4.67 -9.07
N SER A 318 17.58 -4.87 -7.78
CA SER A 318 16.85 -5.84 -6.95
C SER A 318 15.41 -5.42 -6.61
N CYS A 319 15.08 -4.13 -6.75
CA CYS A 319 13.71 -3.63 -6.64
C CYS A 319 13.04 -3.67 -8.01
N ARG A 320 12.01 -4.51 -8.17
CA ARG A 320 11.25 -4.57 -9.43
C ARG A 320 10.16 -3.51 -9.43
N ALA A 321 9.66 -3.16 -10.61
CA ALA A 321 8.56 -2.22 -10.75
C ALA A 321 7.33 -2.65 -9.91
N LYS A 322 7.02 -3.95 -9.86
CA LYS A 322 5.94 -4.48 -9.01
C LYS A 322 6.15 -4.25 -7.51
N ASP A 323 7.40 -4.23 -7.03
CA ASP A 323 7.69 -3.98 -5.62
C ASP A 323 7.40 -2.52 -5.26
N VAL A 324 7.68 -1.57 -6.17
CA VAL A 324 7.30 -0.15 -6.05
C VAL A 324 5.78 0.02 -6.05
N LEU A 325 5.09 -0.63 -7.00
CA LEU A 325 3.62 -0.57 -7.11
C LEU A 325 2.93 -1.09 -5.85
N HIS A 326 3.37 -2.22 -5.30
CA HIS A 326 2.81 -2.77 -4.07
C HIS A 326 2.89 -1.80 -2.88
N ILE A 327 3.93 -0.97 -2.79
CA ILE A 327 4.07 0.02 -1.70
C ILE A 327 3.01 1.12 -1.84
N VAL A 328 2.89 1.73 -3.02
CA VAL A 328 1.95 2.83 -3.25
C VAL A 328 0.49 2.38 -3.24
N GLU A 329 0.22 1.17 -3.74
CA GLU A 329 -1.12 0.55 -3.71
C GLU A 329 -1.61 0.38 -2.28
N ARG A 330 -0.80 -0.16 -1.36
CA ARG A 330 -1.23 -0.38 0.02
C ARG A 330 -1.55 0.90 0.78
N ILE A 331 -0.78 1.96 0.50
CA ILE A 331 -1.00 3.28 1.09
C ILE A 331 -2.29 3.90 0.54
N ALA A 332 -2.51 3.77 -0.77
CA ALA A 332 -3.76 4.18 -1.40
C ALA A 332 -4.97 3.39 -0.87
N MET A 333 -4.84 2.07 -0.72
CA MET A 333 -5.86 1.19 -0.14
C MET A 333 -6.17 1.51 1.33
N ALA A 334 -5.19 1.99 2.09
CA ALA A 334 -5.43 2.50 3.44
C ALA A 334 -6.16 3.86 3.46
N GLY A 335 -6.47 4.44 2.30
CA GLY A 335 -7.10 5.75 2.19
C GLY A 335 -6.18 6.88 2.68
N ILE A 336 -4.85 6.73 2.57
CA ILE A 336 -3.93 7.80 2.97
C ILE A 336 -3.68 8.73 1.78
N GLY A 337 -4.10 9.99 1.94
CA GLY A 337 -3.87 11.08 0.99
C GLY A 337 -3.08 12.24 1.61
N GLY A 338 -2.99 13.34 0.86
CA GLY A 338 -2.39 14.58 1.34
C GLY A 338 -0.87 14.67 1.20
N THR A 339 -0.26 15.66 1.84
CA THR A 339 1.16 16.00 1.66
C THR A 339 2.12 14.86 2.04
N SER A 340 1.75 14.04 3.03
CA SER A 340 2.55 12.90 3.47
C SER A 340 2.74 11.84 2.38
N SER A 341 1.68 11.50 1.61
CA SER A 341 1.78 10.51 0.52
C SER A 341 2.32 11.12 -0.79
N GLN A 342 2.20 12.44 -1.00
CA GLN A 342 2.73 13.10 -2.20
C GLN A 342 4.24 12.91 -2.39
N ARG A 343 5.03 13.00 -1.31
CA ARG A 343 6.49 12.78 -1.39
C ARG A 343 6.80 11.35 -1.83
N LEU A 344 6.11 10.36 -1.25
CA LEU A 344 6.24 8.97 -1.64
C LEU A 344 5.87 8.75 -3.11
N TYR A 345 4.74 9.31 -3.57
CA TYR A 345 4.27 9.11 -4.94
C TYR A 345 5.21 9.73 -5.98
N ARG A 346 5.80 10.90 -5.72
CA ARG A 346 6.86 11.46 -6.58
C ARG A 346 8.05 10.52 -6.69
N LEU A 347 8.49 9.97 -5.56
CA LEU A 347 9.63 9.07 -5.51
C LEU A 347 9.33 7.74 -6.21
N ALA A 348 8.12 7.20 -6.03
CA ALA A 348 7.66 6.01 -6.72
C ALA A 348 7.62 6.21 -8.25
N ALA A 349 7.11 7.35 -8.71
CA ALA A 349 7.14 7.72 -10.12
C ALA A 349 8.58 7.74 -10.67
N GLN A 350 9.51 8.39 -9.97
CA GLN A 350 10.93 8.39 -10.33
C GLN A 350 11.52 6.97 -10.39
N CYS A 351 11.21 6.12 -9.40
CA CYS A 351 11.68 4.74 -9.41
C CYS A 351 11.15 3.97 -10.62
N LEU A 352 9.88 4.13 -10.96
CA LEU A 352 9.26 3.46 -12.11
C LEU A 352 9.84 3.94 -13.43
N GLU A 353 10.03 5.25 -13.62
CA GLU A 353 10.69 5.83 -14.80
C GLU A 353 12.06 5.18 -15.04
N VAL A 354 12.90 5.11 -14.00
CA VAL A 354 14.22 4.46 -14.09
C VAL A 354 14.12 2.97 -14.46
N LYS A 355 13.09 2.25 -13.98
CA LYS A 355 12.88 0.86 -14.39
C LYS A 355 12.46 0.75 -15.84
N MET A 356 11.55 1.61 -16.29
CA MET A 356 11.05 1.59 -17.66
C MET A 356 12.15 1.94 -18.67
N ASP A 357 12.99 2.92 -18.36
CA ASP A 357 14.17 3.26 -19.17
C ASP A 357 15.17 2.09 -19.26
N ALA A 358 15.40 1.41 -18.13
CA ALA A 358 16.26 0.23 -18.10
C ALA A 358 15.70 -0.92 -18.95
N TYR A 359 14.39 -1.19 -18.88
CA TYR A 359 13.72 -2.20 -19.70
C TYR A 359 13.76 -1.86 -21.19
N ALA A 360 13.52 -0.59 -21.56
CA ALA A 360 13.62 -0.13 -22.95
C ALA A 360 15.03 -0.34 -23.50
N THR A 361 16.06 0.01 -22.72
CA THR A 361 17.47 -0.17 -23.11
C THR A 361 17.84 -1.64 -23.30
N ILE A 362 17.30 -2.56 -22.47
CA ILE A 362 17.53 -4.00 -22.62
C ILE A 362 16.83 -4.53 -23.88
N LYS A 363 15.56 -4.17 -24.11
CA LYS A 363 14.82 -4.56 -25.31
C LYS A 363 15.54 -4.10 -26.60
N ASP A 364 16.07 -2.89 -26.63
CA ASP A 364 16.84 -2.38 -27.76
C ASP A 364 18.15 -3.14 -27.99
N ARG A 365 18.84 -3.56 -26.92
CA ARG A 365 20.04 -4.39 -27.04
C ARG A 365 19.73 -5.79 -27.54
N ASP A 366 18.69 -6.44 -27.02
CA ASP A 366 18.30 -7.78 -27.47
C ASP A 366 17.87 -7.78 -28.94
N ILE A 367 17.14 -6.75 -29.39
CA ILE A 367 16.78 -6.57 -30.81
C ILE A 367 18.02 -6.38 -31.66
N ASN A 368 18.96 -5.53 -31.23
CA ASN A 368 20.21 -5.30 -31.96
C ASN A 368 21.12 -6.54 -31.98
N ASP A 369 21.17 -7.32 -30.90
CA ASP A 369 21.95 -8.56 -30.83
C ASP A 369 21.31 -9.68 -31.67
N ILE A 370 19.98 -9.75 -31.74
CA ILE A 370 19.26 -10.64 -32.67
C ILE A 370 19.49 -10.20 -34.11
N ALA A 371 19.44 -8.90 -34.41
CA ALA A 371 19.72 -8.35 -35.74
C ALA A 371 21.17 -8.61 -36.17
N ASN A 372 22.14 -8.48 -35.26
CA ASN A 372 23.54 -8.77 -35.53
C ASN A 372 23.80 -10.28 -35.67
N LYS A 373 23.17 -11.13 -34.85
CA LYS A 373 23.26 -12.60 -35.01
C LYS A 373 22.63 -13.08 -36.31
N THR A 374 21.50 -12.50 -36.73
CA THR A 374 20.87 -12.82 -38.03
C THR A 374 21.65 -12.29 -39.23
N ALA A 375 22.48 -11.25 -39.06
CA ALA A 375 23.42 -10.80 -40.08
C ALA A 375 24.64 -11.73 -40.23
N ASP A 376 25.09 -12.36 -39.14
CA ASP A 376 26.27 -13.26 -39.13
C ASP A 376 25.95 -14.74 -39.38
N THR A 377 24.68 -15.17 -39.29
CA THR A 377 24.26 -16.55 -39.59
C THR A 377 23.26 -16.63 -40.75
N ALA A 378 23.74 -16.35 -41.96
CA ALA A 378 23.18 -16.87 -43.21
C ALA A 378 23.75 -18.26 -43.59
N ALA A 379 24.35 -18.97 -42.64
CA ALA A 379 24.77 -20.36 -42.77
C ALA A 379 24.52 -21.08 -41.44
N ASP A 380 23.92 -22.27 -41.53
CA ASP A 380 23.62 -23.23 -40.47
C ASP A 380 22.40 -22.96 -39.56
N ALA A 381 21.29 -23.56 -39.97
CA ALA A 381 20.13 -23.82 -39.14
C ALA A 381 20.35 -25.12 -38.32
N ASN A 382 20.37 -25.05 -36.99
CA ASN A 382 19.74 -26.06 -36.12
C ASN A 382 19.67 -25.67 -34.62
N ALA A 383 18.47 -25.86 -34.06
CA ALA A 383 18.10 -26.30 -32.69
C ALA A 383 18.43 -25.50 -31.39
N ASN A 384 17.34 -25.08 -30.74
CA ASN A 384 16.92 -25.22 -29.32
C ASN A 384 17.89 -24.90 -28.16
N SER A 385 17.48 -23.97 -27.28
CA SER A 385 16.83 -24.28 -25.98
C SER A 385 16.79 -23.03 -25.08
N ILE A 386 15.59 -22.56 -24.75
CA ILE A 386 15.37 -21.68 -23.58
C ILE A 386 14.39 -22.45 -22.71
N THR A 387 14.86 -22.83 -21.54
CA THR A 387 14.13 -23.61 -20.54
C THR A 387 13.11 -22.71 -19.85
N ASP A 388 11.83 -23.01 -20.08
CA ASP A 388 10.68 -22.52 -19.33
C ASP A 388 10.68 -23.17 -17.93
N ASP A 389 11.26 -22.53 -16.93
CA ASP A 389 11.16 -22.93 -15.52
C ASP A 389 11.11 -21.69 -14.62
N ASP A 390 10.01 -20.92 -14.68
CA ASP A 390 9.61 -19.96 -13.62
C ASP A 390 8.12 -19.57 -13.73
N ALA A 391 7.26 -20.55 -14.05
CA ALA A 391 5.81 -20.34 -14.16
C ALA A 391 5.13 -20.29 -12.78
N MET A 392 5.18 -19.13 -12.12
CA MET A 392 4.28 -18.74 -11.04
C MET A 392 3.55 -17.45 -11.43
N ALA A 393 2.47 -17.58 -12.20
CA ALA A 393 1.39 -16.60 -12.37
C ALA A 393 1.81 -15.12 -12.28
N ASP A 394 2.79 -14.72 -13.09
CA ASP A 394 3.06 -13.32 -13.35
C ASP A 394 1.94 -12.82 -14.27
N GLU A 395 1.23 -11.77 -13.83
CA GLU A 395 0.54 -10.87 -14.75
C GLU A 395 1.53 -10.56 -15.87
N LYS A 396 1.19 -10.85 -17.13
CA LYS A 396 2.08 -10.57 -18.27
C LYS A 396 2.50 -9.10 -18.16
N GLU A 397 3.77 -8.84 -17.85
CA GLU A 397 4.31 -7.50 -17.56
C GLU A 397 4.03 -6.52 -18.71
N ASP A 398 3.83 -7.04 -19.93
CA ASP A 398 3.41 -6.31 -21.13
C ASP A 398 1.96 -5.75 -21.10
N SER A 399 1.14 -6.01 -20.06
CA SER A 399 -0.23 -5.48 -19.95
C SER A 399 -0.38 -4.29 -18.99
N ILE A 400 0.69 -3.89 -18.30
CA ILE A 400 0.63 -2.80 -17.31
C ILE A 400 0.93 -1.47 -18.02
N ASP A 401 -0.05 -0.55 -18.00
CA ASP A 401 0.11 0.81 -18.50
C ASP A 401 0.89 1.66 -17.47
N TYR A 402 2.21 1.51 -17.47
CA TYR A 402 3.11 2.24 -16.57
C TYR A 402 3.07 3.75 -16.80
N GLU A 403 2.82 4.21 -18.02
CA GLU A 403 2.79 5.64 -18.35
C GLU A 403 1.65 6.34 -17.61
N SER A 404 0.43 5.78 -17.70
CA SER A 404 -0.74 6.28 -16.97
C SER A 404 -0.53 6.24 -15.46
N ILE A 405 0.10 5.18 -14.94
CA ILE A 405 0.39 5.05 -13.51
C ILE A 405 1.40 6.12 -13.06
N ILE A 406 2.51 6.29 -13.78
CA ILE A 406 3.53 7.30 -13.48
C ILE A 406 2.89 8.69 -13.46
N GLN A 407 2.08 9.00 -14.48
CA GLN A 407 1.37 10.28 -14.56
C GLN A 407 0.45 10.49 -13.35
N SER A 408 -0.34 9.47 -12.97
CA SER A 408 -1.25 9.56 -11.81
C SER A 408 -0.51 9.73 -10.47
N LEU A 409 0.71 9.20 -10.34
CA LEU A 409 1.56 9.39 -9.17
C LEU A 409 2.15 10.81 -9.14
N ARG A 410 2.47 11.38 -10.32
CA ARG A 410 3.04 12.74 -10.46
C ARG A 410 2.01 13.83 -10.17
N ASP A 411 0.78 13.66 -10.63
CA ASP A 411 -0.32 14.61 -10.41
C ASP A 411 -1.13 14.34 -9.13
N TYR A 412 -0.77 13.29 -8.38
CA TYR A 412 -1.40 12.87 -7.13
C TYR A 412 -2.87 12.42 -7.28
N SER A 413 -3.30 12.08 -8.50
CA SER A 413 -4.59 11.45 -8.74
C SER A 413 -4.61 9.95 -8.39
N PHE A 414 -3.43 9.33 -8.22
CA PHE A 414 -3.34 7.98 -7.68
C PHE A 414 -3.85 7.92 -6.23
N GLY A 415 -4.78 7.01 -5.95
CA GLY A 415 -5.40 6.92 -4.64
C GLY A 415 -6.30 5.69 -4.49
N LEU A 416 -7.17 5.71 -3.47
CA LEU A 416 -8.06 4.60 -3.14
C LEU A 416 -8.89 4.14 -4.35
N HIS A 417 -9.39 5.10 -5.14
CA HIS A 417 -10.25 4.85 -6.30
C HIS A 417 -9.49 4.56 -7.60
N SER A 418 -8.17 4.43 -7.57
CA SER A 418 -7.40 3.94 -8.72
C SER A 418 -7.66 2.45 -8.94
N ASP A 419 -7.71 2.02 -10.20
CA ASP A 419 -8.08 0.65 -10.56
C ASP A 419 -7.21 -0.41 -9.84
N ARG A 420 -5.91 -0.14 -9.68
CA ARG A 420 -4.98 -1.06 -8.99
C ARG A 420 -5.25 -1.15 -7.49
N SER A 421 -5.53 -0.02 -6.83
CA SER A 421 -5.88 0.02 -5.40
C SER A 421 -7.19 -0.73 -5.14
N LEU A 422 -8.21 -0.50 -5.97
CA LEU A 422 -9.48 -1.19 -5.89
C LEU A 422 -9.33 -2.69 -6.19
N LEU A 423 -8.56 -3.09 -7.20
CA LEU A 423 -8.26 -4.50 -7.46
C LEU A 423 -7.55 -5.15 -6.26
N GLY A 424 -6.62 -4.42 -5.64
CA GLY A 424 -5.96 -4.83 -4.39
C GLY A 424 -6.97 -5.09 -3.27
N LEU A 425 -7.88 -4.15 -3.01
CA LEU A 425 -8.94 -4.33 -2.00
C LEU A 425 -9.89 -5.47 -2.34
N TRP A 426 -10.28 -5.61 -3.60
CA TRP A 426 -11.10 -6.73 -4.05
C TRP A 426 -10.44 -8.08 -3.76
N ARG A 427 -9.11 -8.19 -3.93
CA ARG A 427 -8.37 -9.40 -3.56
C ARG A 427 -8.45 -9.68 -2.05
N PHE A 428 -8.49 -8.66 -1.20
CA PHE A 428 -8.66 -8.80 0.25
C PHE A 428 -10.12 -9.04 0.68
N SER A 429 -11.09 -8.42 0.01
CA SER A 429 -12.52 -8.55 0.33
C SER A 429 -13.11 -9.86 -0.17
N THR A 430 -12.59 -10.39 -1.28
CA THR A 430 -13.01 -11.69 -1.78
C THR A 430 -12.56 -12.78 -0.81
N ARG A 431 -13.47 -13.73 -0.53
CA ARG A 431 -13.23 -14.99 0.21
C ARG A 431 -12.25 -15.93 -0.53
N GLN A 432 -11.26 -15.40 -1.24
CA GLN A 432 -10.18 -16.18 -1.81
C GLN A 432 -9.53 -16.99 -0.70
N ARG A 433 -9.44 -18.31 -0.90
CA ARG A 433 -8.98 -19.26 0.13
C ARG A 433 -7.67 -18.83 0.81
N LYS A 434 -6.75 -18.23 0.04
CA LYS A 434 -5.47 -17.73 0.54
C LYS A 434 -5.63 -16.56 1.52
N GLN A 435 -6.48 -15.58 1.22
CA GLN A 435 -6.73 -14.44 2.11
C GLN A 435 -7.58 -14.82 3.32
N ARG A 436 -8.56 -15.71 3.15
CA ARG A 436 -9.28 -16.30 4.28
C ARG A 436 -8.33 -17.04 5.23
N ALA A 437 -7.40 -17.83 4.69
CA ALA A 437 -6.38 -18.49 5.50
C ALA A 437 -5.46 -17.48 6.23
N PHE A 438 -5.13 -16.36 5.57
CA PHE A 438 -4.38 -15.27 6.20
C PHE A 438 -5.13 -14.65 7.38
N PHE A 439 -6.41 -14.27 7.20
CA PHE A 439 -7.24 -13.72 8.28
C PHE A 439 -7.44 -14.71 9.43
N MET A 440 -7.71 -15.98 9.13
CA MET A 440 -7.82 -17.02 10.17
C MET A 440 -6.49 -17.23 10.92
N ASN A 441 -5.35 -17.06 10.25
CA ASN A 441 -4.05 -17.12 10.91
C ASN A 441 -3.81 -15.89 11.80
N ALA A 442 -4.20 -14.70 11.34
CA ALA A 442 -4.15 -13.48 12.15
C ALA A 442 -5.00 -13.58 13.42
N ALA A 443 -6.25 -14.05 13.28
CA ALA A 443 -7.16 -14.28 14.41
C ALA A 443 -6.57 -15.28 15.41
N ARG A 444 -6.13 -16.45 14.95
CA ARG A 444 -5.49 -17.46 15.82
C ARG A 444 -4.21 -16.95 16.50
N HIS A 445 -3.39 -16.17 15.79
CA HIS A 445 -2.19 -15.58 16.37
C HIS A 445 -2.55 -14.61 17.48
N PHE A 446 -3.61 -13.81 17.29
CA PHE A 446 -4.11 -12.91 18.32
C PHE A 446 -4.60 -13.69 19.55
N GLU A 447 -5.52 -14.63 19.34
CA GLU A 447 -6.10 -15.47 20.40
C GLU A 447 -5.02 -16.24 21.19
N GLY A 448 -4.03 -16.83 20.50
CA GLY A 448 -2.97 -17.59 21.15
C GLY A 448 -1.90 -16.76 21.88
N THR A 449 -1.77 -15.47 21.57
CA THR A 449 -0.67 -14.62 22.10
C THR A 449 -1.17 -13.57 23.09
N TYR A 450 -2.40 -13.08 22.93
CA TYR A 450 -2.91 -11.92 23.67
C TYR A 450 -4.17 -12.22 24.50
N GLU A 451 -4.79 -13.40 24.36
CA GLU A 451 -5.90 -13.84 25.21
C GLU A 451 -5.37 -14.74 26.34
N TYR A 452 -5.20 -14.17 27.54
CA TYR A 452 -5.23 -14.92 28.80
C TYR A 452 -5.95 -14.11 29.87
N GLN A 453 -7.27 -14.31 29.95
CA GLN A 453 -8.01 -14.45 31.21
C GLN A 453 -9.45 -14.90 30.91
N GLU A 454 -9.75 -16.16 31.26
CA GLU A 454 -11.11 -16.60 31.55
C GLU A 454 -11.67 -15.71 32.66
N GLY A 455 -12.64 -14.89 32.28
CA GLY A 455 -13.51 -14.14 33.16
C GLY A 455 -14.84 -13.99 32.43
N ALA A 456 -15.42 -15.11 32.01
CA ALA A 456 -16.79 -15.15 31.53
C ALA A 456 -17.72 -14.93 32.73
N ASP A 457 -17.79 -13.68 33.20
CA ASP A 457 -19.04 -13.20 33.78
C ASP A 457 -20.03 -13.18 32.62
N THR A 458 -20.89 -14.20 32.61
CA THR A 458 -22.14 -14.18 31.85
C THR A 458 -23.00 -13.05 32.40
N LEU A 459 -22.69 -11.81 32.01
CA LEU A 459 -23.67 -10.75 32.05
C LEU A 459 -24.72 -11.11 31.01
N ASP A 460 -25.90 -11.41 31.54
CA ASP A 460 -27.17 -11.52 30.84
C ASP A 460 -27.49 -10.18 30.17
N ASP A 461 -26.72 -9.82 29.14
CA ASP A 461 -27.00 -8.68 28.27
C ASP A 461 -27.98 -9.14 27.20
N THR A 462 -29.22 -9.33 27.65
CA THR A 462 -30.40 -9.02 26.85
C THR A 462 -30.45 -7.50 26.62
N PHE A 463 -29.39 -6.94 26.04
CA PHE A 463 -29.38 -5.56 25.58
C PHE A 463 -30.35 -5.49 24.42
N ASP A 464 -31.41 -4.72 24.62
CA ASP A 464 -32.50 -4.43 23.70
C ASP A 464 -31.99 -3.68 22.46
N TYR A 465 -31.23 -4.37 21.61
CA TYR A 465 -30.69 -3.85 20.34
C TYR A 465 -31.79 -3.59 19.30
N LYS A 466 -33.04 -3.99 19.61
CA LYS A 466 -34.20 -3.88 18.71
C LYS A 466 -34.95 -2.55 18.84
N SER A 467 -34.66 -1.68 19.82
CA SER A 467 -35.50 -0.50 20.09
C SER A 467 -34.86 0.88 19.90
N LYS A 468 -33.54 0.98 19.66
CA LYS A 468 -32.92 2.30 19.42
C LYS A 468 -32.99 2.69 17.95
N GLN A 469 -33.88 3.62 17.64
CA GLN A 469 -33.81 4.44 16.42
C GLN A 469 -32.45 5.14 16.33
N TYR A 470 -32.01 5.44 15.10
CA TYR A 470 -30.79 6.20 14.91
C TYR A 470 -30.99 7.67 15.27
N ASP A 471 -30.09 8.24 16.05
CA ASP A 471 -30.07 9.68 16.30
C ASP A 471 -29.34 10.40 15.16
N TRP A 472 -30.07 10.72 14.10
CA TRP A 472 -29.51 11.34 12.89
C TRP A 472 -28.82 12.68 13.14
N SER A 473 -29.18 13.39 14.22
CA SER A 473 -28.54 14.66 14.59
C SER A 473 -27.12 14.47 15.12
N THR A 474 -26.80 13.26 15.60
CA THR A 474 -25.44 12.86 15.99
C THR A 474 -24.67 12.25 14.83
N VAL A 475 -25.38 11.64 13.86
CA VAL A 475 -24.77 10.99 12.69
C VAL A 475 -24.38 12.01 11.62
N PHE A 476 -25.22 13.02 11.36
CA PHE A 476 -24.99 14.01 10.32
C PHE A 476 -25.05 15.42 10.84
N LYS A 477 -24.22 16.29 10.25
CA LYS A 477 -24.24 17.73 10.53
C LYS A 477 -25.59 18.37 10.16
N ASP A 478 -26.19 17.91 9.07
CA ASP A 478 -27.53 18.29 8.64
C ASP A 478 -28.30 17.04 8.21
N PRO A 479 -29.14 16.46 9.08
CA PRO A 479 -29.89 15.24 8.78
C PRO A 479 -31.07 15.47 7.82
N SER A 480 -31.40 16.72 7.46
CA SER A 480 -32.51 17.01 6.53
C SER A 480 -32.14 16.84 5.06
N ARG A 481 -30.84 16.71 4.76
CA ARG A 481 -30.32 16.55 3.41
C ARG A 481 -30.81 15.24 2.76
N PRO A 482 -30.90 15.18 1.42
CA PRO A 482 -31.21 13.94 0.72
C PRO A 482 -30.24 12.81 1.08
N LEU A 483 -30.72 11.60 1.32
CA LEU A 483 -29.89 10.47 1.73
C LEU A 483 -29.72 9.42 0.64
N VAL A 484 -28.48 9.11 0.30
CA VAL A 484 -28.11 7.98 -0.57
C VAL A 484 -27.73 6.79 0.29
N ILE A 485 -28.27 5.61 -0.02
CA ILE A 485 -28.05 4.39 0.76
C ILE A 485 -27.37 3.33 -0.10
N ASP A 486 -26.31 2.69 0.41
CA ASP A 486 -25.69 1.51 -0.19
C ASP A 486 -25.90 0.30 0.72
N VAL A 487 -26.70 -0.67 0.26
CA VAL A 487 -27.09 -1.84 1.03
C VAL A 487 -26.18 -3.01 0.69
N GLY A 488 -25.52 -3.57 1.72
CA GLY A 488 -24.43 -4.53 1.53
C GLY A 488 -23.18 -3.82 0.99
N CYS A 489 -22.82 -2.67 1.58
CA CYS A 489 -21.81 -1.78 1.04
C CYS A 489 -20.37 -2.34 1.12
N GLY A 490 -20.16 -3.48 1.79
CA GLY A 490 -18.83 -4.06 1.99
C GLY A 490 -17.87 -3.07 2.62
N MET A 491 -16.74 -2.83 1.95
CA MET A 491 -15.70 -1.89 2.40
C MET A 491 -16.06 -0.40 2.16
N GLY A 492 -17.24 -0.10 1.62
CA GLY A 492 -17.77 1.26 1.53
C GLY A 492 -17.09 2.16 0.50
N VAL A 493 -16.22 1.63 -0.37
CA VAL A 493 -15.39 2.41 -1.30
C VAL A 493 -16.22 3.26 -2.26
N SER A 494 -17.38 2.78 -2.69
CA SER A 494 -18.30 3.53 -3.56
C SER A 494 -18.78 4.81 -2.87
N LEU A 495 -19.34 4.69 -1.67
CA LEU A 495 -19.82 5.83 -0.90
C LEU A 495 -18.71 6.80 -0.48
N LEU A 496 -17.53 6.28 -0.12
CA LEU A 496 -16.34 7.12 0.15
C LEU A 496 -16.00 8.00 -1.06
N GLY A 497 -16.11 7.44 -2.26
CA GLY A 497 -15.83 8.16 -3.50
C GLY A 497 -16.94 9.13 -3.91
N LEU A 498 -18.21 8.81 -3.66
CA LEU A 498 -19.33 9.71 -3.92
C LEU A 498 -19.33 10.90 -2.95
N ALA A 499 -19.13 10.65 -1.65
CA ALA A 499 -19.12 11.68 -0.62
C ALA A 499 -17.90 12.63 -0.71
N SER A 500 -16.75 12.14 -1.19
CA SER A 500 -15.55 12.97 -1.36
C SER A 500 -15.57 13.88 -2.59
N ASN A 501 -16.58 13.79 -3.46
CA ASN A 501 -16.54 14.39 -4.79
C ASN A 501 -17.51 15.58 -4.92
N GLN A 502 -17.03 16.78 -4.61
CA GLN A 502 -17.87 17.99 -4.50
C GLN A 502 -18.29 18.62 -5.85
N HIS A 503 -17.73 18.19 -6.99
CA HIS A 503 -18.00 18.82 -8.29
C HIS A 503 -18.02 17.81 -9.44
N ILE A 504 -19.03 16.94 -9.48
CA ILE A 504 -19.26 16.08 -10.65
C ILE A 504 -20.11 16.87 -11.66
N ASN A 505 -19.50 17.32 -12.76
CA ASN A 505 -20.23 17.92 -13.88
C ASN A 505 -21.17 16.86 -14.49
N ASP A 506 -22.47 17.13 -14.40
CA ASP A 506 -23.51 16.11 -14.48
C ASP A 506 -24.07 15.97 -15.91
N ASP A 507 -23.58 14.96 -16.63
CA ASP A 507 -24.37 14.30 -17.70
C ASP A 507 -24.77 12.87 -17.27
N ASN A 508 -24.81 12.61 -15.96
CA ASN A 508 -25.11 11.29 -15.41
C ASN A 508 -26.62 11.04 -15.35
N GLU A 509 -27.03 9.80 -15.62
CA GLU A 509 -28.43 9.36 -15.63
C GLU A 509 -29.14 9.44 -14.25
N MET A 510 -28.34 9.61 -13.18
CA MET A 510 -28.82 9.71 -11.81
C MET A 510 -29.50 11.06 -11.53
N HIS A 511 -29.03 12.16 -12.12
CA HIS A 511 -29.49 13.54 -11.86
C HIS A 511 -29.50 13.88 -10.35
N LEU A 512 -28.37 13.66 -9.68
CA LEU A 512 -28.20 13.89 -8.24
C LEU A 512 -27.04 14.84 -8.00
N GLU A 513 -27.30 15.87 -7.20
CA GLU A 513 -26.26 16.76 -6.69
C GLU A 513 -25.57 16.09 -5.49
N TRP A 514 -24.52 15.33 -5.75
CA TRP A 514 -23.82 14.52 -4.75
C TRP A 514 -23.29 15.34 -3.57
N SER A 515 -22.86 16.60 -3.80
CA SER A 515 -22.34 17.48 -2.76
C SER A 515 -23.39 17.89 -1.73
N GLU A 516 -24.67 17.73 -2.05
CA GLU A 516 -25.83 18.07 -1.20
C GLU A 516 -26.45 16.82 -0.53
N CYS A 517 -25.92 15.63 -0.77
CA CYS A 517 -26.41 14.40 -0.15
C CYS A 517 -25.72 14.07 1.18
N ASN A 518 -26.43 13.39 2.07
CA ASN A 518 -25.87 12.50 3.07
C ASN A 518 -25.76 11.08 2.50
N PHE A 519 -24.95 10.25 3.13
CA PHE A 519 -24.66 8.90 2.67
C PHE A 519 -24.67 7.91 3.84
N VAL A 520 -25.36 6.78 3.67
CA VAL A 520 -25.32 5.66 4.62
C VAL A 520 -24.92 4.38 3.88
N GLY A 521 -23.86 3.74 4.34
CA GLY A 521 -23.54 2.37 3.97
C GLY A 521 -23.96 1.41 5.09
N VAL A 522 -24.57 0.28 4.74
CA VAL A 522 -24.91 -0.76 5.72
C VAL A 522 -24.36 -2.10 5.28
N ASP A 523 -23.72 -2.81 6.21
CA ASP A 523 -23.25 -4.19 6.00
C ASP A 523 -23.22 -4.94 7.34
N GLN A 524 -23.34 -6.27 7.30
CA GLN A 524 -23.19 -7.10 8.50
C GLN A 524 -21.72 -7.32 8.89
N SER A 525 -20.79 -7.12 7.96
CA SER A 525 -19.37 -7.27 8.17
C SER A 525 -18.81 -6.11 9.00
N ARG A 526 -18.64 -6.35 10.31
CA ARG A 526 -17.95 -5.43 11.22
C ARG A 526 -16.54 -5.07 10.76
N LEU A 527 -15.82 -6.03 10.17
CA LEU A 527 -14.49 -5.77 9.61
C LEU A 527 -14.55 -4.75 8.46
N ALA A 528 -15.49 -4.93 7.52
CA ALA A 528 -15.61 -4.04 6.37
C ALA A 528 -16.11 -2.64 6.77
N ILE A 529 -17.08 -2.57 7.68
CA ILE A 529 -17.58 -1.31 8.25
C ILE A 529 -16.50 -0.61 9.08
N GLY A 530 -15.71 -1.34 9.86
CA GLY A 530 -14.57 -0.80 10.60
C GLY A 530 -13.54 -0.15 9.68
N TYR A 531 -13.16 -0.83 8.60
CA TYR A 531 -12.31 -0.26 7.55
C TYR A 531 -12.92 1.01 6.94
N ALA A 532 -14.19 0.96 6.53
CA ALA A 532 -14.89 2.06 5.88
C ALA A 532 -14.98 3.30 6.79
N ASN A 533 -15.34 3.12 8.07
CA ASN A 533 -15.34 4.17 9.09
C ASN A 533 -13.94 4.76 9.31
N GLY A 534 -12.91 3.91 9.36
CA GLY A 534 -11.52 4.37 9.46
C GLY A 534 -11.13 5.29 8.29
N VAL A 535 -11.47 4.92 7.05
CA VAL A 535 -11.20 5.78 5.87
C VAL A 535 -12.05 7.04 5.91
N CYS A 536 -13.35 6.93 6.24
CA CYS A 536 -14.28 8.05 6.33
C CYS A 536 -13.73 9.15 7.23
N SER A 537 -13.23 8.77 8.41
CA SER A 537 -12.65 9.72 9.36
C SER A 537 -11.32 10.31 8.89
N ARG A 538 -10.41 9.49 8.32
CA ARG A 538 -9.16 10.00 7.73
C ARG A 538 -9.41 11.02 6.61
N TRP A 539 -10.55 10.93 5.93
CA TRP A 539 -10.96 11.86 4.87
C TRP A 539 -11.83 13.01 5.38
N GLY A 540 -12.19 13.02 6.67
CA GLY A 540 -13.04 14.05 7.26
C GLY A 540 -14.47 14.06 6.72
N LEU A 541 -15.01 12.90 6.35
CA LEU A 541 -16.33 12.77 5.72
C LEU A 541 -17.46 12.47 6.72
N GLU A 542 -17.16 12.33 8.00
CA GLU A 542 -18.10 11.91 9.06
C GLU A 542 -19.32 12.84 9.19
N ALA A 543 -19.21 14.09 8.76
CA ALA A 543 -20.33 15.04 8.76
C ALA A 543 -21.47 14.68 7.79
N THR A 544 -21.17 13.88 6.76
CA THR A 544 -22.09 13.57 5.65
C THR A 544 -22.13 12.09 5.26
N LEU A 545 -21.22 11.25 5.79
CA LEU A 545 -21.12 9.83 5.47
C LEU A 545 -21.00 9.00 6.74
N ALA A 546 -21.86 7.99 6.87
CA ALA A 546 -21.84 7.04 7.97
C ALA A 546 -21.89 5.59 7.47
N PHE A 547 -21.22 4.69 8.18
CA PHE A 547 -21.28 3.24 7.94
C PHE A 547 -21.82 2.52 9.17
N LEU A 548 -22.84 1.70 8.96
CA LEU A 548 -23.61 1.05 10.02
C LEU A 548 -23.45 -0.46 9.95
N VAL A 549 -23.23 -1.08 11.12
CA VAL A 549 -23.31 -2.53 11.29
C VAL A 549 -24.75 -2.88 11.63
N ASP A 550 -25.53 -3.27 10.62
CA ASP A 550 -26.91 -3.68 10.80
C ASP A 550 -27.33 -4.66 9.69
N SER A 551 -28.46 -5.32 9.86
CA SER A 551 -29.10 -6.01 8.73
C SER A 551 -29.69 -4.98 7.76
N ALA A 552 -29.72 -5.34 6.48
CA ALA A 552 -30.30 -4.49 5.44
C ALA A 552 -31.77 -4.10 5.75
N GLU A 553 -32.61 -5.07 6.14
CA GLU A 553 -34.02 -4.83 6.41
C GLU A 553 -34.24 -3.94 7.65
N GLU A 554 -33.56 -4.21 8.76
CA GLU A 554 -33.69 -3.40 9.99
C GLU A 554 -33.20 -1.96 9.80
N CYS A 555 -32.10 -1.77 9.06
CA CYS A 555 -31.60 -0.44 8.70
C CYS A 555 -32.64 0.35 7.89
N LEU A 556 -33.22 -0.27 6.86
CA LEU A 556 -34.25 0.36 6.03
C LEU A 556 -35.52 0.67 6.84
N ILE A 557 -35.95 -0.22 7.73
CA ILE A 557 -37.08 0.05 8.65
C ILE A 557 -36.78 1.30 9.47
N LYS A 558 -35.64 1.36 10.16
CA LYS A 558 -35.25 2.51 10.99
C LYS A 558 -35.17 3.80 10.18
N ILE A 559 -34.61 3.76 8.96
CA ILE A 559 -34.57 4.90 8.05
C ILE A 559 -35.98 5.36 7.67
N SER A 560 -36.87 4.43 7.30
CA SER A 560 -38.25 4.74 6.92
C SER A 560 -39.03 5.41 8.04
N GLU A 561 -38.74 5.06 9.29
CA GLU A 561 -39.44 5.56 10.48
C GLU A 561 -38.89 6.87 11.03
N SER A 562 -37.61 7.18 10.80
CA SER A 562 -36.92 8.23 11.57
C SER A 562 -36.08 9.22 10.76
N TYR A 563 -35.66 8.90 9.52
CA TYR A 563 -34.82 9.83 8.76
C TYR A 563 -35.65 11.03 8.26
N PRO A 564 -35.26 12.28 8.57
CA PRO A 564 -36.12 13.43 8.31
C PRO A 564 -36.02 13.95 6.86
N GLY A 565 -34.95 13.63 6.14
CA GLY A 565 -34.77 13.99 4.74
C GLY A 565 -35.41 13.00 3.76
N ARG A 566 -35.38 13.32 2.46
CA ARG A 566 -35.81 12.40 1.40
C ARG A 566 -34.71 11.39 1.04
N VAL A 567 -35.08 10.23 0.53
CA VAL A 567 -34.13 9.20 0.04
C VAL A 567 -34.25 9.09 -1.48
N PRO A 568 -33.40 9.78 -2.27
CA PRO A 568 -33.51 9.74 -3.73
C PRO A 568 -32.90 8.49 -4.37
N LEU A 569 -32.00 7.79 -3.68
CA LEU A 569 -31.27 6.65 -4.24
C LEU A 569 -30.97 5.59 -3.19
N ILE A 570 -31.32 4.34 -3.51
CA ILE A 570 -30.83 3.15 -2.83
C ILE A 570 -30.05 2.31 -3.83
N MET A 571 -28.92 1.77 -3.42
CA MET A 571 -28.02 0.97 -4.26
C MET A 571 -27.93 -0.47 -3.71
N LEU A 572 -28.02 -1.44 -4.62
CA LEU A 572 -27.78 -2.85 -4.38
C LEU A 572 -26.69 -3.32 -5.36
N GLN A 573 -25.45 -3.32 -4.88
CA GLN A 573 -24.27 -3.52 -5.72
C GLN A 573 -23.59 -4.84 -5.40
N PHE A 574 -23.54 -5.74 -6.38
CA PHE A 574 -22.83 -7.02 -6.31
C PHE A 574 -23.17 -7.88 -5.08
N PRO A 575 -24.46 -8.14 -4.80
CA PRO A 575 -24.81 -9.07 -3.71
C PRO A 575 -24.21 -10.45 -3.96
N THR A 576 -23.96 -11.19 -2.88
CA THR A 576 -23.48 -12.59 -3.00
C THR A 576 -24.49 -13.39 -3.85
N PRO A 577 -24.06 -13.98 -4.98
CA PRO A 577 -24.97 -14.64 -5.90
C PRO A 577 -25.51 -15.93 -5.29
N PHE A 578 -26.79 -16.23 -5.49
CA PHE A 578 -27.36 -17.53 -5.16
C PHE A 578 -26.74 -18.65 -6.02
N ARG A 579 -26.89 -19.90 -5.56
CA ARG A 579 -26.42 -21.09 -6.26
C ARG A 579 -27.19 -21.26 -7.57
N PHE A 580 -26.46 -21.48 -8.65
CA PHE A 580 -27.09 -21.70 -9.95
C PHE A 580 -27.85 -23.04 -9.94
N PRO A 581 -29.12 -23.10 -10.41
CA PRO A 581 -29.89 -24.34 -10.44
C PRO A 581 -29.17 -25.40 -11.28
N ASN A 582 -28.99 -26.60 -10.75
CA ASN A 582 -28.56 -27.74 -11.55
C ASN A 582 -29.77 -28.28 -12.30
N ILE A 583 -29.66 -28.42 -13.62
CA ILE A 583 -30.52 -29.34 -14.36
C ILE A 583 -30.06 -30.74 -13.95
N ALA A 584 -30.76 -31.36 -13.02
CA ALA A 584 -30.71 -32.81 -12.92
C ALA A 584 -31.28 -33.33 -14.24
N ASN A 585 -30.46 -33.97 -15.07
CA ASN A 585 -30.99 -34.75 -16.17
C ASN A 585 -31.77 -35.91 -15.52
N ASP A 586 -33.09 -35.82 -15.57
CA ASP A 586 -34.04 -36.73 -14.93
C ASP A 586 -34.28 -38.01 -15.76
N ASP A 587 -33.31 -38.48 -16.56
CA ASP A 587 -33.57 -39.53 -17.57
C ASP A 587 -32.45 -40.57 -17.84
N ASP A 588 -31.41 -40.69 -17.01
CA ASP A 588 -30.49 -41.85 -17.10
C ASP A 588 -30.75 -42.86 -15.97
N VAL A 589 -31.86 -43.58 -16.12
CA VAL A 589 -32.00 -44.95 -15.59
C VAL A 589 -31.02 -45.84 -16.38
N VAL A 590 -29.76 -45.87 -15.96
CA VAL A 590 -28.83 -46.94 -16.37
C VAL A 590 -28.12 -47.46 -15.13
N SER A 591 -28.65 -48.61 -14.70
CA SER A 591 -28.03 -49.70 -13.94
C SER A 591 -26.74 -49.41 -13.17
N ASP A 592 -26.85 -49.69 -11.87
CA ASP A 592 -25.75 -50.05 -10.98
C ASP A 592 -24.63 -50.85 -11.67
N GLU A 593 -23.42 -50.54 -11.23
CA GLU A 593 -22.13 -51.19 -11.52
C GLU A 593 -21.30 -50.55 -12.65
N ILE A 594 -20.21 -49.93 -12.19
CA ILE A 594 -18.83 -49.90 -12.72
C ILE A 594 -18.22 -48.48 -12.72
N THR A 595 -17.14 -48.38 -11.94
CA THR A 595 -16.07 -47.36 -11.87
C THR A 595 -16.29 -46.09 -11.06
N ALA A 596 -15.83 -46.21 -9.81
CA ALA A 596 -15.39 -45.15 -8.91
C ALA A 596 -14.34 -44.20 -9.53
N SER A 597 -14.81 -43.29 -10.38
CA SER A 597 -14.08 -42.07 -10.78
C SER A 597 -14.99 -40.86 -10.58
N THR A 598 -15.46 -40.69 -9.34
CA THR A 598 -16.22 -39.51 -8.91
C THR A 598 -15.30 -38.30 -8.85
N GLY A 599 -15.15 -37.62 -10.00
CA GLY A 599 -14.75 -36.22 -10.04
C GLY A 599 -15.75 -35.44 -9.19
N ARG A 600 -15.29 -34.92 -8.04
CA ARG A 600 -16.09 -34.10 -7.13
C ARG A 600 -16.74 -32.96 -7.94
N MET A 601 -18.06 -33.04 -8.19
CA MET A 601 -18.85 -31.86 -8.49
C MET A 601 -18.78 -30.97 -7.24
N GLY A 602 -17.85 -30.02 -7.24
CA GLY A 602 -17.66 -29.10 -6.13
C GLY A 602 -18.86 -28.17 -6.01
N PHE A 603 -19.87 -28.57 -5.24
CA PHE A 603 -20.92 -27.67 -4.83
C PHE A 603 -20.30 -26.52 -4.04
N ASN A 604 -20.56 -25.29 -4.45
CA ASN A 604 -20.19 -24.11 -3.67
C ASN A 604 -21.25 -23.94 -2.57
N THR A 605 -21.20 -24.81 -1.56
CA THR A 605 -22.16 -24.88 -0.43
C THR A 605 -22.19 -23.60 0.41
N GLN A 606 -21.27 -22.67 0.15
CA GLN A 606 -21.17 -21.35 0.78
C GLN A 606 -22.07 -20.29 0.15
N LEU A 607 -22.74 -20.60 -0.98
CA LEU A 607 -23.68 -19.70 -1.65
C LEU A 607 -25.12 -19.99 -1.22
N PRO A 608 -25.99 -18.95 -1.22
CA PRO A 608 -27.43 -19.10 -0.97
C PRO A 608 -28.06 -20.20 -1.82
N GLU A 609 -29.04 -20.92 -1.28
CA GLU A 609 -29.58 -22.10 -1.95
C GLU A 609 -30.28 -21.81 -3.29
N GLY A 610 -30.94 -20.66 -3.40
CA GLY A 610 -31.64 -20.26 -4.61
C GLY A 610 -32.00 -18.78 -4.62
N ALA A 611 -32.72 -18.35 -5.66
CA ALA A 611 -33.13 -16.95 -5.79
C ALA A 611 -34.25 -16.58 -4.79
N GLU A 612 -35.08 -17.56 -4.43
CA GLU A 612 -36.23 -17.40 -3.52
C GLU A 612 -35.89 -17.83 -2.08
N SER A 613 -34.62 -18.12 -1.78
CA SER A 613 -34.22 -18.61 -0.45
C SER A 613 -33.98 -17.44 0.51
N ASN A 614 -34.31 -17.66 1.79
CA ASN A 614 -34.17 -16.64 2.84
C ASN A 614 -32.72 -16.25 3.15
N ASP A 615 -31.74 -17.01 2.65
CA ASP A 615 -30.31 -16.73 2.80
C ASP A 615 -29.73 -15.89 1.63
N PHE A 616 -30.53 -15.58 0.60
CA PHE A 616 -30.18 -14.58 -0.39
C PHE A 616 -30.56 -13.18 0.10
N MET A 617 -29.62 -12.23 0.03
CA MET A 617 -29.80 -10.89 0.59
C MET A 617 -30.97 -10.11 -0.02
N VAL A 618 -31.22 -10.28 -1.33
CA VAL A 618 -32.20 -9.47 -2.07
C VAL A 618 -33.55 -10.19 -2.08
N THR A 619 -34.25 -10.11 -0.94
CA THR A 619 -35.58 -10.70 -0.75
C THR A 619 -36.68 -9.77 -1.28
N GLU A 620 -37.88 -10.33 -1.53
CA GLU A 620 -39.06 -9.52 -1.87
C GLU A 620 -39.39 -8.50 -0.76
N ARG A 621 -39.19 -8.88 0.51
CA ARG A 621 -39.37 -7.99 1.67
C ARG A 621 -38.41 -6.80 1.63
N LEU A 622 -37.12 -7.04 1.39
CA LEU A 622 -36.13 -5.97 1.26
C LEU A 622 -36.50 -5.01 0.13
N LEU A 623 -36.91 -5.55 -1.03
CA LEU A 623 -37.33 -4.76 -2.18
C LEU A 623 -38.61 -3.96 -1.89
N ALA A 624 -39.57 -4.51 -1.16
CA ALA A 624 -40.78 -3.80 -0.75
C ALA A 624 -40.47 -2.64 0.22
N LEU A 625 -39.57 -2.83 1.18
CA LEU A 625 -39.08 -1.75 2.06
C LEU A 625 -38.37 -0.67 1.25
N THR A 626 -37.51 -1.07 0.32
CA THR A 626 -36.80 -0.18 -0.60
C THR A 626 -37.79 0.64 -1.43
N HIS A 627 -38.83 0.01 -1.98
CA HIS A 627 -39.90 0.68 -2.73
C HIS A 627 -40.62 1.70 -1.86
N ALA A 628 -41.08 1.31 -0.67
CA ALA A 628 -41.81 2.19 0.25
C ALA A 628 -41.03 3.47 0.60
N ILE A 629 -39.72 3.36 0.81
CA ILE A 629 -38.85 4.52 1.08
C ILE A 629 -38.72 5.43 -0.15
N LEU A 630 -38.47 4.83 -1.32
CA LEU A 630 -38.22 5.58 -2.57
C LEU A 630 -39.48 6.21 -3.17
N SER A 631 -40.66 5.59 -3.01
CA SER A 631 -41.94 6.08 -3.55
C SER A 631 -42.28 7.49 -3.07
N ASN A 632 -41.85 7.87 -1.86
CA ASN A 632 -42.08 9.20 -1.29
C ASN A 632 -41.51 10.36 -2.14
N CYS A 633 -40.57 10.10 -3.03
CA CYS A 633 -39.96 11.12 -3.89
C CYS A 633 -39.68 10.65 -5.32
N GLU A 634 -40.37 9.60 -5.77
CA GLU A 634 -40.08 8.91 -7.05
C GLU A 634 -38.59 8.55 -7.20
N GLY A 635 -37.98 8.13 -6.09
CA GLY A 635 -36.58 7.78 -6.00
C GLY A 635 -36.21 6.57 -6.85
N LYS A 636 -34.90 6.34 -7.00
CA LYS A 636 -34.36 5.32 -7.90
C LYS A 636 -33.66 4.22 -7.11
N LEU A 637 -33.75 2.99 -7.63
CA LEU A 637 -32.98 1.85 -7.17
C LEU A 637 -31.95 1.50 -8.25
N LEU A 638 -30.67 1.50 -7.86
CA LEU A 638 -29.56 1.04 -8.69
C LEU A 638 -29.26 -0.42 -8.36
N ILE A 639 -29.25 -1.27 -9.39
CA ILE A 639 -28.88 -2.68 -9.29
C ILE A 639 -27.64 -2.94 -10.12
N GLN A 640 -26.66 -3.61 -9.52
CA GLN A 640 -25.48 -4.11 -10.23
C GLN A 640 -25.15 -5.54 -9.83
N SER A 641 -24.78 -6.38 -10.80
CA SER A 641 -24.19 -7.70 -10.55
C SER A 641 -23.26 -8.11 -11.69
N ASN A 642 -22.29 -8.96 -11.38
CA ASN A 642 -21.46 -9.64 -12.38
C ASN A 642 -22.05 -10.98 -12.84
N CYS A 643 -23.20 -11.39 -12.27
CA CYS A 643 -23.94 -12.59 -12.67
C CYS A 643 -25.23 -12.15 -13.39
N GLU A 644 -25.35 -12.50 -14.67
CA GLU A 644 -26.49 -12.08 -15.51
C GLU A 644 -27.84 -12.52 -14.93
N ASP A 645 -27.93 -13.78 -14.49
CA ASP A 645 -29.14 -14.36 -13.91
C ASP A 645 -29.55 -13.69 -12.58
N VAL A 646 -28.57 -13.30 -11.77
CA VAL A 646 -28.82 -12.61 -10.50
C VAL A 646 -29.34 -11.19 -10.77
N ALA A 647 -28.71 -10.45 -11.69
CA ALA A 647 -29.15 -9.10 -12.04
C ALA A 647 -30.59 -9.12 -12.59
N VAL A 648 -30.88 -10.04 -13.51
CA VAL A 648 -32.20 -10.19 -14.12
C VAL A 648 -33.24 -10.56 -13.06
N HIS A 649 -32.92 -11.50 -12.17
CA HIS A 649 -33.80 -11.85 -11.06
C HIS A 649 -34.11 -10.63 -10.17
N MET A 650 -33.09 -9.88 -9.74
CA MET A 650 -33.28 -8.69 -8.89
C MET A 650 -34.15 -7.63 -9.57
N ARG A 651 -33.94 -7.36 -10.86
CA ARG A 651 -34.77 -6.42 -11.64
C ARG A 651 -36.22 -6.88 -11.68
N ASN A 652 -36.45 -8.14 -12.01
CA ASN A 652 -37.80 -8.69 -12.16
C ASN A 652 -38.53 -8.76 -10.81
N ALA A 653 -37.85 -9.15 -9.74
CA ALA A 653 -38.38 -9.11 -8.38
C ALA A 653 -38.75 -7.68 -7.96
N SER A 654 -37.90 -6.70 -8.30
CA SER A 654 -38.20 -5.29 -8.02
C SER A 654 -39.44 -4.82 -8.79
N MET A 655 -39.61 -5.21 -10.05
CA MET A 655 -40.80 -4.86 -10.83
C MET A 655 -42.09 -5.45 -10.25
N LYS A 656 -42.03 -6.63 -9.59
CA LYS A 656 -43.19 -7.22 -8.91
C LYS A 656 -43.66 -6.38 -7.72
N VAL A 657 -42.75 -5.70 -7.01
CA VAL A 657 -43.09 -4.89 -5.83
C VAL A 657 -43.43 -3.43 -6.15
N GLY A 658 -43.51 -3.07 -7.43
CA GLY A 658 -43.98 -1.74 -7.87
C GLY A 658 -42.96 -0.90 -8.63
N PHE A 659 -41.70 -1.33 -8.78
CA PHE A 659 -40.73 -0.56 -9.56
C PHE A 659 -41.03 -0.58 -11.06
N ARG A 660 -40.73 0.53 -11.75
CA ARG A 660 -40.74 0.61 -13.22
C ARG A 660 -39.32 0.72 -13.80
N SER A 661 -39.09 0.06 -14.93
CA SER A 661 -37.83 0.17 -15.67
C SER A 661 -37.71 1.55 -16.31
N ILE A 662 -36.56 2.20 -16.13
CA ILE A 662 -36.23 3.46 -16.83
C ILE A 662 -35.45 3.12 -18.11
N THR A 663 -35.61 3.91 -19.16
CA THR A 663 -34.76 3.80 -20.36
C THR A 663 -33.44 4.54 -20.11
N VAL A 664 -32.32 3.84 -20.26
CA VAL A 664 -30.97 4.41 -20.11
C VAL A 664 -30.46 5.06 -21.39
N LYS A 665 -29.52 6.01 -21.30
CA LYS A 665 -28.92 6.69 -22.46
C LYS A 665 -28.08 5.75 -23.31
N HIS A 666 -27.45 4.76 -22.68
CA HIS A 666 -26.55 3.81 -23.34
C HIS A 666 -27.03 2.36 -23.16
N PRO A 667 -28.06 1.94 -23.92
CA PRO A 667 -28.67 0.63 -23.75
C PRO A 667 -27.74 -0.50 -24.20
N VAL A 668 -27.80 -1.64 -23.50
CA VAL A 668 -27.06 -2.85 -23.88
C VAL A 668 -27.68 -3.49 -25.12
N THR A 669 -26.93 -3.55 -26.22
CA THR A 669 -27.37 -4.20 -27.47
C THR A 669 -26.95 -5.67 -27.56
N SER A 670 -25.87 -6.04 -26.87
CA SER A 670 -25.38 -7.41 -26.79
C SER A 670 -24.58 -7.63 -25.51
N VAL A 671 -24.62 -8.84 -24.97
CA VAL A 671 -23.87 -9.25 -23.77
C VAL A 671 -22.95 -10.40 -24.13
N ALA A 672 -21.65 -10.23 -23.90
CA ALA A 672 -20.65 -11.28 -24.09
C ALA A 672 -20.87 -12.42 -23.09
N CYS A 673 -20.90 -13.65 -23.58
CA CYS A 673 -21.05 -14.84 -22.75
C CYS A 673 -19.67 -15.37 -22.35
N VAL A 674 -19.06 -14.78 -21.32
CA VAL A 674 -17.67 -15.11 -20.92
C VAL A 674 -17.56 -16.13 -19.78
N THR A 675 -18.65 -16.40 -19.05
CA THR A 675 -18.64 -17.32 -17.90
C THR A 675 -19.46 -18.59 -18.16
N GLN A 676 -19.09 -19.70 -17.51
CA GLN A 676 -19.87 -20.95 -17.61
C GLN A 676 -21.31 -20.76 -17.07
N ARG A 677 -21.49 -19.93 -16.04
CA ARG A 677 -22.81 -19.58 -15.49
C ARG A 677 -23.69 -18.90 -16.53
N ALA A 678 -23.15 -17.92 -17.26
CA ALA A 678 -23.87 -17.25 -18.35
C ALA A 678 -24.24 -18.23 -19.48
N HIS A 679 -23.33 -19.13 -19.88
CA HIS A 679 -23.64 -20.14 -20.90
C HIS A 679 -24.80 -21.04 -20.48
N ARG A 680 -24.84 -21.47 -19.21
CA ARG A 680 -25.92 -22.29 -18.68
C ARG A 680 -27.24 -21.53 -18.61
N TRP A 681 -27.22 -20.27 -18.15
CA TRP A 681 -28.38 -19.39 -18.12
C TRP A 681 -29.02 -19.24 -19.50
N ILE A 682 -28.20 -18.99 -20.53
CA ILE A 682 -28.67 -18.92 -21.91
C ILE A 682 -29.20 -20.28 -22.39
N GLY A 683 -28.49 -21.37 -22.10
CA GLY A 683 -28.90 -22.73 -22.49
C GLY A 683 -30.24 -23.16 -21.88
N MET A 684 -30.62 -22.59 -20.74
CA MET A 684 -31.91 -22.78 -20.09
C MET A 684 -33.02 -21.85 -20.62
N GLY A 685 -32.73 -20.99 -21.59
CA GLY A 685 -33.68 -20.00 -22.09
C GLY A 685 -33.86 -18.79 -21.16
N GLY A 686 -32.89 -18.53 -20.28
CA GLY A 686 -32.92 -17.41 -19.35
C GLY A 686 -32.98 -16.04 -20.04
N GLU A 687 -33.75 -15.12 -19.47
CA GLU A 687 -33.86 -13.75 -19.96
C GLU A 687 -32.49 -13.07 -19.94
N ARG A 688 -32.15 -12.39 -21.05
CA ARG A 688 -30.86 -11.71 -21.21
C ARG A 688 -30.91 -10.28 -20.67
N ALA A 689 -29.81 -9.82 -20.10
CA ALA A 689 -29.65 -8.44 -19.65
C ALA A 689 -29.37 -7.48 -20.82
N ILE A 690 -30.31 -7.41 -21.77
CA ILE A 690 -30.24 -6.60 -22.99
C ILE A 690 -31.45 -5.66 -23.11
N GLY A 691 -31.28 -4.56 -23.83
CA GLY A 691 -32.35 -3.61 -24.15
C GLY A 691 -32.30 -2.32 -23.33
N GLY A 692 -33.34 -1.50 -23.49
CA GLY A 692 -33.43 -0.13 -22.98
C GLY A 692 -33.32 0.01 -21.45
N GLY A 693 -33.60 -1.05 -20.69
CA GLY A 693 -33.52 -1.05 -19.22
C GLY A 693 -32.15 -1.40 -18.65
N TRP A 694 -31.16 -1.71 -19.49
CA TRP A 694 -29.83 -2.15 -19.08
C TRP A 694 -28.75 -1.19 -19.61
N SER A 695 -27.83 -0.75 -18.75
CA SER A 695 -26.77 0.19 -19.14
C SER A 695 -25.47 -0.49 -19.50
N GLN A 696 -24.95 -0.17 -20.68
CA GLN A 696 -23.63 -0.59 -21.15
C GLN A 696 -22.52 0.18 -20.45
N LYS A 697 -22.77 1.44 -20.05
CA LYS A 697 -21.79 2.28 -19.35
C LYS A 697 -22.03 2.28 -17.83
N PRO A 698 -21.00 2.55 -17.02
CA PRO A 698 -21.18 2.80 -15.60
C PRO A 698 -22.22 3.89 -15.35
N LEU A 699 -23.10 3.66 -14.37
CA LEU A 699 -24.17 4.59 -13.97
C LEU A 699 -23.70 5.56 -12.87
N LEU A 700 -22.67 5.16 -12.13
CA LEU A 700 -22.02 5.99 -11.13
C LEU A 700 -20.78 6.68 -11.72
N PRO A 701 -20.41 7.86 -11.18
CA PRO A 701 -19.12 8.51 -11.44
C PRO A 701 -17.95 7.55 -11.21
N LEU A 702 -16.77 7.86 -11.79
CA LEU A 702 -15.58 7.00 -11.68
C LEU A 702 -15.23 6.65 -10.22
N LYS A 703 -15.30 7.63 -9.30
CA LYS A 703 -15.05 7.40 -7.86
C LYS A 703 -16.17 6.64 -7.16
N GLY A 704 -17.37 6.56 -7.75
CA GLY A 704 -18.47 5.76 -7.23
C GLY A 704 -18.37 4.27 -7.58
N ARG A 705 -17.35 3.82 -8.33
CA ARG A 705 -17.18 2.40 -8.64
C ARG A 705 -16.83 1.58 -7.39
N THR A 706 -17.38 0.38 -7.30
CA THR A 706 -16.97 -0.61 -6.29
C THR A 706 -15.67 -1.31 -6.71
N GLU A 707 -15.01 -1.95 -5.75
CA GLU A 707 -13.85 -2.79 -6.03
C GLU A 707 -14.20 -3.99 -6.93
N THR A 708 -15.42 -4.52 -6.79
CA THR A 708 -15.92 -5.61 -7.63
C THR A 708 -16.19 -5.17 -9.06
N GLU A 709 -16.72 -3.96 -9.28
CA GLU A 709 -16.90 -3.41 -10.63
C GLU A 709 -15.56 -3.30 -11.36
N VAL A 710 -14.54 -2.73 -10.70
CA VAL A 710 -13.19 -2.59 -11.28
C VAL A 710 -12.59 -3.96 -11.60
N ALA A 711 -12.65 -4.91 -10.66
CA ALA A 711 -12.14 -6.25 -10.91
C ALA A 711 -12.83 -6.93 -12.11
N CYS A 712 -14.14 -6.76 -12.26
CA CYS A 712 -14.85 -7.29 -13.42
C CYS A 712 -14.40 -6.64 -14.74
N VAL A 713 -14.23 -5.31 -14.75
CA VAL A 713 -13.77 -4.58 -15.94
C VAL A 713 -12.37 -5.04 -16.36
N LEU A 714 -11.43 -5.15 -15.42
CA LEU A 714 -10.06 -5.60 -15.70
C LEU A 714 -10.00 -7.06 -16.17
N ASP A 715 -10.88 -7.92 -15.65
CA ASP A 715 -11.01 -9.33 -16.07
C ASP A 715 -11.79 -9.49 -17.39
N GLY A 716 -12.27 -8.42 -18.02
CA GLY A 716 -13.14 -8.49 -19.20
C GLY A 716 -14.50 -9.15 -18.93
N LYS A 717 -14.95 -9.18 -17.67
CA LYS A 717 -16.25 -9.72 -17.26
C LYS A 717 -17.32 -8.64 -17.39
N PRO A 718 -18.49 -8.96 -17.97
CA PRO A 718 -19.59 -8.02 -18.04
C PRO A 718 -20.11 -7.67 -16.65
N VAL A 719 -20.49 -6.41 -16.48
CA VAL A 719 -21.24 -5.93 -15.31
C VAL A 719 -22.63 -5.57 -15.80
N HIS A 720 -23.64 -6.22 -15.23
CA HIS A 720 -25.04 -6.01 -15.57
C HIS A 720 -25.60 -4.94 -14.65
N ARG A 721 -26.02 -3.82 -15.23
CA ARG A 721 -26.43 -2.62 -14.49
C ARG A 721 -27.81 -2.19 -14.96
N CYS A 722 -28.72 -1.93 -14.03
CA CYS A 722 -29.99 -1.29 -14.35
C CYS A 722 -30.38 -0.29 -13.26
N ILE A 723 -31.20 0.66 -13.68
CA ILE A 723 -31.80 1.68 -12.83
C ILE A 723 -33.30 1.61 -13.00
N ILE A 724 -34.01 1.54 -11.88
CA ILE A 724 -35.46 1.42 -11.85
C ILE A 724 -36.04 2.47 -10.89
N GLN A 725 -37.23 2.97 -11.19
CA GLN A 725 -37.87 4.04 -10.42
C GLN A 725 -39.01 3.47 -9.60
N ALA A 726 -39.12 3.89 -8.34
CA ALA A 726 -40.30 3.58 -7.54
C ALA A 726 -41.52 4.30 -8.12
N THR A 727 -42.67 3.64 -8.15
CA THR A 727 -43.93 4.30 -8.49
C THR A 727 -44.60 4.80 -7.22
N ALA A 728 -45.29 5.93 -7.32
CA ALA A 728 -46.10 6.49 -6.22
C ALA A 728 -47.27 5.59 -5.83
#